data_AF-A0AB38FIT0-F1
#
_entry.id   AF-A0AB38FIT0-F1
#
_cell.length_a   1.000
_cell.length_b   1.000
_cell.length_c   1.000
_cell.angle_alpha   90.00
_cell.angle_beta   90.00
_cell.angle_gamma   90.00
#
_symmetry.space_group_name_H-M   'P 1'
#
loop_
_entity.id
_entity.type
_entity.pdbx_description
1 polymer ?
#
loop_
_entity_poly.entity_id
_entity_poly.type
_entity_poly.pdbx_seq_one_letter_code
_entity_poly.pdbx_strand_id
1 'polypeptide(L)'
;MDNRANTAHPRVVVETDHGRASYGAGKAVRIGRDPQMEITIVDPVVSREHARLTWDKGWQLVDSDSKNGIFVDGERREKVPVTNPVLVRLGDAAEGPVVRISVEDPDATRQDVGGRWDESTIEVGASSAPPPTPHAAVPTGSLTVGRSPDNDIVVRDVLASRHHAIVHNVPSGLEIDDLGSVNGTFVGGARVSRAQLTEGDVVTIGNTDLIVKEARLIPRQAVTPTAGGLRVDGVGLTIEGGRRLLEDVTFRAQPGSLTAVIGPSGAGKTTVATIISGSERPTEGVVEFEGRSVHAEYQVLRSRIGMVPQDDVVHRQLTIRQALGYAAELRLPPDTTRADREEVIATVLDELQLSEHADTRVDRLSGGQRKRASVAMELLTGPSLLILDEPTSGLDPALDRQIMATLRRLADSGRVIVIVTHSLSYLEMCDQVLLLAPGGKTAYVGPPDRVGAALGSTDWADIFARVVADPDGAFAEYRATRPAVEVPPPSPPGPLGSPAHTSRRKQLSTVVRRQARLIRADRGYLIFLSLLPFVLGGLAVLVPGDTGFGPSGLDESGELTQILVVLILGAAFMGCSLTIRDLVGERMIYQRERAAGLLPSAYLTAKIVVFCAAAIVQSVIMVLIVFVGKGFPGRGSVIPSGSVELIVDIAVTTCSCVLVGLALSSVARSNEQVMPMLVVTIMVQLVMCGGLITITGRAVLEQVSWLFPSRWGFAAAASTVDLRTNATGTEPDTLWQHAASWWLLNIAMLVLISCVLAVVTYSRLRLRRPRRR
;
A
#
# COMPACT_ATOMS: atom_id res chain seq x y z
N MET A 1 52.04 61.88 5.30
CA MET A 1 52.23 61.45 3.90
C MET A 1 52.80 60.06 3.93
N ASP A 2 51.97 59.03 3.73
CA ASP A 2 52.39 57.90 2.93
C ASP A 2 51.15 57.23 2.32
N ASN A 3 51.08 57.41 1.01
CA ASN A 3 49.96 57.15 0.13
C ASN A 3 50.04 55.67 -0.31
N ARG A 4 49.35 54.76 0.40
CA ARG A 4 49.10 53.41 -0.11
C ARG A 4 47.76 53.41 -0.83
N ALA A 5 47.85 53.51 -2.15
CA ALA A 5 46.76 53.40 -3.08
C ALA A 5 45.82 52.23 -2.74
N ASN A 6 44.55 52.55 -2.53
CA ASN A 6 43.46 51.59 -2.44
C ASN A 6 43.25 51.01 -3.85
N THR A 7 43.94 49.93 -4.20
CA THR A 7 43.62 49.15 -5.40
C THR A 7 42.31 48.41 -5.14
N ALA A 8 41.18 49.06 -5.41
CA ALA A 8 39.88 48.42 -5.40
C ALA A 8 39.88 47.34 -6.49
N HIS A 9 40.02 46.07 -6.10
CA HIS A 9 39.86 44.96 -7.02
C HIS A 9 38.43 44.95 -7.57
N PRO A 10 38.23 44.70 -8.88
CA PRO A 10 36.90 44.71 -9.46
C PRO A 10 36.04 43.62 -8.83
N ARG A 11 34.77 43.92 -8.54
CA ARG A 11 33.84 42.98 -7.90
C ARG A 11 33.27 42.02 -8.94
N VAL A 12 32.90 40.82 -8.52
CA VAL A 12 32.16 39.87 -9.37
C VAL A 12 30.68 39.93 -9.02
N VAL A 13 29.85 40.07 -10.04
CA VAL A 13 28.39 40.01 -9.96
C VAL A 13 27.95 38.64 -10.41
N VAL A 14 27.16 37.98 -9.58
CA VAL A 14 26.51 36.71 -9.92
C VAL A 14 25.01 36.90 -9.92
N GLU A 15 24.38 36.53 -11.02
CA GLU A 15 22.94 36.59 -11.25
C GLU A 15 22.42 35.16 -11.43
N THR A 16 21.40 34.81 -10.65
CA THR A 16 20.66 33.55 -10.73
C THR A 16 19.16 33.86 -10.84
N ASP A 17 18.35 32.83 -11.10
CA ASP A 17 16.88 32.92 -11.11
C ASP A 17 16.27 33.40 -9.77
N HIS A 18 17.09 33.47 -8.70
CA HIS A 18 16.67 33.84 -7.35
C HIS A 18 17.24 35.17 -6.87
N GLY A 19 18.10 35.83 -7.65
CA GLY A 19 18.60 37.17 -7.32
C GLY A 19 19.99 37.49 -7.87
N ARG A 20 20.41 38.73 -7.63
CA ARG A 20 21.71 39.28 -8.01
C ARG A 20 22.53 39.62 -6.77
N ALA A 21 23.77 39.16 -6.70
CA ALA A 21 24.70 39.45 -5.61
C ALA A 21 26.09 39.84 -6.13
N SER A 22 26.77 40.77 -5.44
CA SER A 22 28.10 41.27 -5.81
C SER A 22 29.12 40.98 -4.71
N TYR A 23 30.26 40.39 -5.07
CA TYR A 23 31.29 39.90 -4.14
C TYR A 23 32.66 40.52 -4.45
N GLY A 24 33.44 40.82 -3.40
CA GLY A 24 34.80 41.36 -3.52
C GLY A 24 35.87 40.26 -3.52
N ALA A 25 37.07 40.59 -4.05
CA ALA A 25 38.19 39.65 -4.24
C ALA A 25 38.81 39.05 -2.95
N GLY A 26 38.31 39.39 -1.76
CA GLY A 26 38.90 39.00 -0.48
C GLY A 26 38.52 37.60 0.04
N LYS A 27 37.49 36.95 -0.52
CA LYS A 27 37.07 35.59 -0.13
C LYS A 27 36.56 34.84 -1.36
N ALA A 28 36.85 33.55 -1.44
CA ALA A 28 36.28 32.69 -2.47
C ALA A 28 34.76 32.55 -2.25
N VAL A 29 33.98 32.74 -3.31
CA VAL A 29 32.51 32.62 -3.28
C VAL A 29 32.15 31.22 -3.75
N ARG A 30 31.51 30.43 -2.90
CA ARG A 30 31.13 29.06 -3.25
C ARG A 30 29.69 29.01 -3.74
N ILE A 31 29.48 28.19 -4.76
CA ILE A 31 28.21 27.97 -5.44
C ILE A 31 27.87 26.49 -5.29
N GLY A 32 26.68 26.18 -4.79
CA GLY A 32 26.25 24.79 -4.66
C GLY A 32 24.87 24.63 -4.06
N ARG A 33 24.46 23.37 -3.88
CA ARG A 33 23.14 23.02 -3.33
C ARG A 33 23.08 23.12 -1.81
N ASP A 34 24.22 23.15 -1.13
CA ASP A 34 24.27 23.22 0.33
C ASP A 34 23.82 24.62 0.82
N PRO A 35 22.87 24.72 1.77
CA PRO A 35 22.38 26.00 2.30
C PRO A 35 23.46 26.88 2.94
N GLN A 36 24.63 26.33 3.28
CA GLN A 36 25.77 27.07 3.84
C GLN A 36 26.65 27.73 2.77
N MET A 37 26.35 27.56 1.48
CA MET A 37 27.08 28.21 0.39
C MET A 37 26.74 29.69 0.28
N GLU A 38 27.71 30.49 -0.17
CA GLU A 38 27.48 31.91 -0.42
C GLU A 38 26.46 32.15 -1.55
N ILE A 39 26.34 31.22 -2.49
CA ILE A 39 25.31 31.17 -3.52
C ILE A 39 24.67 29.78 -3.52
N THR A 40 23.42 29.71 -3.08
CA THR A 40 22.68 28.45 -2.95
C THR A 40 21.76 28.25 -4.16
N ILE A 41 21.93 27.14 -4.87
CA ILE A 41 21.08 26.74 -6.01
C ILE A 41 20.47 25.37 -5.68
N VAL A 42 19.17 25.36 -5.37
CA VAL A 42 18.46 24.16 -4.93
C VAL A 42 18.00 23.36 -6.15
N ASP A 43 18.95 22.65 -6.75
CA ASP A 43 18.70 21.81 -7.92
C ASP A 43 19.37 20.42 -7.77
N PRO A 44 18.69 19.31 -8.11
CA PRO A 44 19.22 17.96 -7.96
C PRO A 44 20.48 17.67 -8.78
N VAL A 45 20.69 18.34 -9.92
CA VAL A 45 21.92 18.15 -10.74
C VAL A 45 23.10 18.94 -10.18
N VAL A 46 22.87 19.82 -9.19
CA VAL A 46 23.90 20.64 -8.55
C VAL A 46 24.48 19.92 -7.31
N SER A 47 25.80 19.74 -7.28
CA SER A 47 26.54 19.18 -6.15
C SER A 47 26.48 20.10 -4.91
N ARG A 48 26.75 19.54 -3.70
CA ARG A 48 26.67 20.30 -2.43
C ARG A 48 27.54 21.57 -2.44
N GLU A 49 28.80 21.42 -2.82
CA GLU A 49 29.63 22.49 -3.36
C GLU A 49 29.89 22.11 -4.83
N HIS A 50 29.48 22.96 -5.76
CA HIS A 50 29.54 22.67 -7.20
C HIS A 50 30.69 23.41 -7.86
N ALA A 51 30.84 24.69 -7.55
CA ALA A 51 31.88 25.52 -8.11
C ALA A 51 32.27 26.65 -7.15
N ARG A 52 33.41 27.27 -7.40
CA ARG A 52 33.96 28.34 -6.58
C ARG A 52 34.51 29.46 -7.45
N LEU A 53 34.11 30.69 -7.17
CA LEU A 53 34.71 31.89 -7.73
C LEU A 53 35.91 32.30 -6.88
N THR A 54 37.08 32.37 -7.50
CA THR A 54 38.34 32.78 -6.88
C THR A 54 38.98 33.91 -7.68
N TRP A 55 39.68 34.80 -6.99
CA TRP A 55 40.50 35.84 -7.61
C TRP A 55 41.96 35.39 -7.67
N ASP A 56 42.49 35.18 -8.88
CA ASP A 56 43.92 34.95 -9.16
C ASP A 56 44.31 35.67 -10.45
N LYS A 57 44.86 36.89 -10.33
CA LYS A 57 45.13 37.82 -11.43
C LYS A 57 43.91 38.16 -12.33
N GLY A 58 42.71 37.80 -11.87
CA GLY A 58 41.40 37.94 -12.53
C GLY A 58 40.37 37.02 -11.84
N TRP A 59 39.07 37.24 -12.07
CA TRP A 59 38.03 36.33 -11.56
C TRP A 59 38.00 35.03 -12.37
N GLN A 60 37.98 33.90 -11.67
CA GLN A 60 37.85 32.58 -12.29
C GLN A 60 36.80 31.76 -11.53
N LEU A 61 35.89 31.15 -12.28
CA LEU A 61 35.02 30.09 -11.76
C LEU A 61 35.73 28.75 -11.93
N VAL A 62 35.88 28.01 -10.85
CA VAL A 62 36.54 26.70 -10.82
C VAL A 62 35.53 25.66 -10.35
N ASP A 63 35.43 24.55 -11.06
CA ASP A 63 34.63 23.40 -10.64
C ASP A 63 35.23 22.79 -9.35
N SER A 64 34.39 22.54 -8.33
CA SER A 64 34.82 22.01 -7.03
C SER A 64 34.77 20.47 -6.98
N ASP A 65 35.23 19.80 -8.04
CA ASP A 65 35.11 18.34 -8.25
C ASP A 65 33.65 17.87 -8.18
N SER A 66 32.79 18.62 -8.87
CA SER A 66 31.36 18.40 -8.91
C SER A 66 31.03 17.12 -9.69
N LYS A 67 30.01 16.40 -9.22
CA LYS A 67 29.59 15.12 -9.80
C LYS A 67 29.23 15.23 -11.29
N ASN A 68 28.66 16.36 -11.69
CA ASN A 68 28.05 16.55 -13.00
C ASN A 68 28.72 17.63 -13.86
N GLY A 69 29.60 18.47 -13.30
CA GLY A 69 30.40 19.45 -14.03
C GLY A 69 29.73 20.81 -14.28
N ILE A 70 30.55 21.82 -14.56
CA ILE A 70 30.12 23.11 -15.11
C ILE A 70 30.21 23.11 -16.64
N PHE A 71 29.26 23.76 -17.30
CA PHE A 71 29.15 23.84 -18.76
C PHE A 71 29.05 25.29 -19.24
N VAL A 72 29.76 25.62 -20.30
CA VAL A 72 29.67 26.90 -21.01
C VAL A 72 29.56 26.59 -22.50
N ASP A 73 28.55 27.15 -23.16
CA ASP A 73 28.23 26.89 -24.57
C ASP A 73 28.06 25.39 -24.90
N GLY A 74 27.52 24.62 -23.93
CA GLY A 74 27.30 23.18 -24.05
C GLY A 74 28.53 22.30 -23.82
N GLU A 75 29.72 22.89 -23.64
CA GLU A 75 30.95 22.14 -23.35
C GLU A 75 31.29 22.14 -21.86
N ARG A 76 31.69 20.98 -21.33
CA ARG A 76 32.15 20.85 -19.94
C ARG A 76 33.49 21.57 -19.76
N ARG A 77 33.61 22.37 -18.71
CA ARG A 77 34.84 23.09 -18.34
C ARG A 77 35.21 22.80 -16.90
N GLU A 78 36.49 22.79 -16.58
CA GLU A 78 36.96 22.71 -15.18
C GLU A 78 37.23 24.11 -14.60
N LYS A 79 37.60 25.06 -15.48
CA LYS A 79 37.87 26.45 -15.13
C LYS A 79 37.33 27.38 -16.21
N VAL A 80 36.68 28.45 -15.79
CA VAL A 80 36.09 29.47 -16.67
C VAL A 80 36.59 30.85 -16.23
N PRO A 81 37.41 31.54 -17.04
CA PRO A 81 37.84 32.89 -16.74
C PRO A 81 36.68 33.88 -16.94
N VAL A 82 36.42 34.73 -15.94
CA VAL A 82 35.35 35.73 -15.95
C VAL A 82 35.98 37.07 -16.32
N THR A 83 36.12 37.30 -17.62
CA THR A 83 36.59 38.60 -18.18
C THR A 83 35.44 39.39 -18.81
N ASN A 84 34.44 38.69 -19.36
CA ASN A 84 33.18 39.22 -19.87
C ASN A 84 32.00 38.50 -19.18
N PRO A 85 30.76 39.01 -19.28
CA PRO A 85 29.59 38.29 -18.80
C PRO A 85 29.50 36.89 -19.42
N VAL A 86 29.52 35.85 -18.59
CA VAL A 86 29.48 34.44 -19.00
C VAL A 86 28.24 33.76 -18.42
N LEU A 87 27.56 32.95 -19.22
CA LEU A 87 26.47 32.09 -18.77
C LEU A 87 27.03 30.69 -18.54
N VAL A 88 26.91 30.22 -17.30
CA VAL A 88 27.40 28.91 -16.89
C VAL A 88 26.23 28.05 -16.48
N ARG A 89 26.08 26.88 -17.08
CA ARG A 89 25.13 25.86 -16.64
C ARG A 89 25.81 24.91 -15.66
N LEU A 90 25.13 24.60 -14.56
CA LEU A 90 25.64 23.68 -13.54
C LEU A 90 24.96 22.32 -13.69
N GLY A 91 25.76 21.26 -13.80
CA GLY A 91 25.32 19.87 -13.71
C GLY A 91 24.62 19.26 -14.92
N ASP A 92 24.17 20.05 -15.90
CA ASP A 92 23.74 19.53 -17.20
C ASP A 92 23.93 20.59 -18.29
N ALA A 93 24.36 20.16 -19.48
CA ALA A 93 24.71 21.05 -20.59
C ALA A 93 23.50 21.72 -21.26
N ALA A 94 22.31 21.11 -21.20
CA ALA A 94 21.09 21.57 -21.86
C ALA A 94 20.05 22.11 -20.86
N GLU A 95 19.88 21.42 -19.73
CA GLU A 95 18.80 21.67 -18.76
C GLU A 95 19.28 22.14 -17.38
N GLY A 96 20.60 22.19 -17.14
CA GLY A 96 21.15 22.57 -15.83
C GLY A 96 20.89 24.04 -15.48
N PRO A 97 20.70 24.39 -14.19
CA PRO A 97 20.45 25.76 -13.76
C PRO A 97 21.54 26.72 -14.25
N VAL A 98 21.11 27.90 -14.72
CA VAL A 98 21.97 28.89 -15.35
C VAL A 98 22.42 29.92 -14.33
N VAL A 99 23.72 30.22 -14.33
CA VAL A 99 24.34 31.25 -13.51
C VAL A 99 25.05 32.22 -14.44
N ARG A 100 24.63 33.48 -14.44
CA ARG A 100 25.31 34.55 -15.18
C ARG A 100 26.33 35.21 -14.27
N ILE A 101 27.58 35.26 -14.71
CA ILE A 101 28.69 35.82 -13.93
C ILE A 101 29.34 36.93 -14.74
N SER A 102 29.50 38.11 -14.15
CA SER A 102 30.12 39.27 -14.80
C SER A 102 31.02 40.04 -13.83
N VAL A 103 31.94 40.84 -14.35
CA VAL A 103 32.80 41.71 -13.54
C VAL A 103 32.21 43.12 -13.56
N GLU A 104 32.06 43.72 -12.38
CA GLU A 104 31.53 45.08 -12.21
C GLU A 104 32.59 46.10 -12.63
N ASP A 105 32.29 46.90 -13.65
CA ASP A 105 33.15 48.01 -14.10
C ASP A 105 33.06 49.18 -13.11
N PRO A 106 34.17 49.68 -12.52
CA PRO A 106 34.12 50.70 -11.47
C PRO A 106 33.45 52.04 -11.85
N ASP A 107 33.21 52.30 -13.14
CA ASP A 107 32.68 53.58 -13.65
C ASP A 107 31.20 53.56 -14.09
N ALA A 108 30.47 52.45 -13.94
CA ALA A 108 29.05 52.39 -14.30
C ALA A 108 28.15 53.08 -13.26
N THR A 109 27.87 54.36 -13.48
CA THR A 109 26.99 55.18 -12.62
C THR A 109 25.52 54.79 -12.77
N ARG A 110 24.79 54.78 -11.64
CA ARG A 110 23.34 54.59 -11.45
C ARG A 110 22.45 54.93 -12.66
N GLN A 111 21.69 53.94 -13.14
CA GLN A 111 20.34 54.14 -13.67
C GLN A 111 19.41 53.02 -13.18
N ASP A 112 18.55 53.38 -12.22
CA ASP A 112 17.27 52.72 -11.99
C ASP A 112 16.38 52.97 -13.20
N VAL A 113 15.98 51.92 -13.92
CA VAL A 113 14.72 51.90 -14.69
C VAL A 113 14.20 50.46 -14.69
N GLY A 114 12.98 50.28 -14.17
CA GLY A 114 12.22 49.05 -14.32
C GLY A 114 11.92 48.75 -15.78
N GLY A 115 12.25 47.55 -16.23
CA GLY A 115 11.99 47.07 -17.58
C GLY A 115 11.87 45.55 -17.57
N ARG A 116 10.66 45.08 -17.87
CA ARG A 116 10.29 43.69 -18.16
C ARG A 116 11.09 43.23 -19.39
N TRP A 117 11.79 42.10 -19.30
CA TRP A 117 12.42 41.48 -20.47
C TRP A 117 11.34 40.82 -21.33
N ASP A 118 11.36 41.18 -22.61
CA ASP A 118 10.41 40.81 -23.65
C ASP A 118 10.97 39.60 -24.41
N GLU A 119 10.21 38.51 -24.45
CA GLU A 119 10.53 37.27 -25.18
C GLU A 119 9.79 37.29 -26.53
N SER A 120 10.38 37.91 -27.55
CA SER A 120 9.99 37.63 -28.93
C SER A 120 11.18 37.79 -29.87
N THR A 121 11.77 36.65 -30.28
CA THR A 121 12.18 36.26 -31.65
C THR A 121 13.33 35.24 -31.59
N ILE A 122 12.97 33.96 -31.65
CA ILE A 122 13.85 32.94 -32.26
C ILE A 122 12.98 32.15 -33.23
N GLU A 123 13.28 32.32 -34.51
CA GLU A 123 12.68 31.61 -35.63
C GLU A 123 12.94 30.10 -35.56
N VAL A 124 11.92 29.35 -35.97
CA VAL A 124 11.88 27.89 -36.04
C VAL A 124 12.82 27.38 -37.13
N GLY A 125 13.95 26.79 -36.73
CA GLY A 125 14.76 25.90 -37.56
C GLY A 125 14.25 24.46 -37.45
N ALA A 126 13.62 23.95 -38.51
CA ALA A 126 13.13 22.59 -38.59
C ALA A 126 14.26 21.55 -38.54
N SER A 127 14.13 20.53 -37.68
CA SER A 127 14.80 19.24 -37.86
C SER A 127 13.93 18.10 -37.32
N SER A 128 13.83 17.07 -38.14
CA SER A 128 12.85 15.99 -38.17
C SER A 128 13.12 14.85 -37.18
N ALA A 129 12.08 14.40 -36.46
CA ALA A 129 11.96 13.08 -35.84
C ALA A 129 10.48 12.61 -35.86
N PRO A 130 10.19 11.29 -35.87
CA PRO A 130 9.03 10.69 -36.55
C PRO A 130 7.69 10.85 -35.80
N PRO A 131 6.53 10.67 -36.47
CA PRO A 131 5.26 11.14 -35.95
C PRO A 131 4.72 10.23 -34.84
N PRO A 132 4.02 10.77 -33.82
CA PRO A 132 3.19 9.96 -32.97
C PRO A 132 1.90 9.60 -33.71
N THR A 133 1.59 8.30 -33.77
CA THR A 133 0.28 7.75 -34.19
C THR A 133 -0.83 8.09 -33.18
N PRO A 134 -2.12 7.99 -33.56
CA PRO A 134 -3.10 9.05 -33.40
C PRO A 134 -3.71 9.11 -32.00
N HIS A 135 -3.40 10.19 -31.29
CA HIS A 135 -4.22 10.66 -30.17
C HIS A 135 -5.11 11.79 -30.70
N ALA A 136 -6.37 11.80 -30.27
CA ALA A 136 -7.37 12.78 -30.69
C ALA A 136 -6.76 14.19 -30.70
N ALA A 137 -6.88 14.89 -31.83
CA ALA A 137 -6.29 16.21 -32.02
C ALA A 137 -6.68 17.11 -30.83
N VAL A 138 -5.68 17.49 -30.02
CA VAL A 138 -5.84 18.44 -28.92
C VAL A 138 -6.37 19.74 -29.55
N PRO A 139 -7.57 20.24 -29.17
CA PRO A 139 -8.14 21.43 -29.76
C PRO A 139 -7.18 22.63 -29.61
N THR A 140 -7.05 23.44 -30.64
CA THR A 140 -6.20 24.63 -30.65
C THR A 140 -6.56 25.54 -29.46
N GLY A 141 -5.61 25.83 -28.56
CA GLY A 141 -5.83 26.62 -27.35
C GLY A 141 -6.17 25.84 -26.07
N SER A 142 -5.92 24.52 -26.05
CA SER A 142 -6.04 23.70 -24.83
C SER A 142 -4.67 23.25 -24.30
N LEU A 143 -4.57 23.09 -22.97
CA LEU A 143 -3.37 22.67 -22.26
C LEU A 143 -3.59 21.28 -21.67
N THR A 144 -2.61 20.41 -21.84
CA THR A 144 -2.60 19.06 -21.26
C THR A 144 -2.03 19.09 -19.84
N VAL A 145 -2.64 18.30 -18.94
CA VAL A 145 -2.21 18.18 -17.54
C VAL A 145 -1.96 16.72 -17.23
N GLY A 146 -0.80 16.38 -16.68
CA GLY A 146 -0.49 15.00 -16.36
C GLY A 146 0.90 14.80 -15.77
N ARG A 147 1.22 13.56 -15.38
CA ARG A 147 2.52 13.22 -14.78
C ARG A 147 3.66 13.14 -15.79
N SER A 148 3.36 12.78 -17.04
CA SER A 148 4.39 12.63 -18.04
C SER A 148 4.98 13.98 -18.43
N PRO A 149 6.27 14.04 -18.80
CA PRO A 149 6.96 15.29 -19.12
C PRO A 149 6.51 15.93 -20.43
N ASP A 150 5.74 15.22 -21.25
CA ASP A 150 5.16 15.69 -22.51
C ASP A 150 3.82 16.42 -22.33
N ASN A 151 3.36 16.66 -21.09
CA ASN A 151 2.22 17.52 -20.82
C ASN A 151 2.65 18.99 -20.65
N ASP A 152 1.77 19.92 -20.99
CA ASP A 152 1.99 21.36 -20.80
C ASP A 152 2.09 21.74 -19.31
N ILE A 153 1.27 21.11 -18.46
CA ILE A 153 1.33 21.23 -17.01
C ILE A 153 1.71 19.88 -16.42
N VAL A 154 2.99 19.76 -16.03
CA VAL A 154 3.54 18.53 -15.46
C VAL A 154 3.26 18.46 -13.96
N VAL A 155 2.44 17.48 -13.56
CA VAL A 155 2.15 17.18 -12.15
C VAL A 155 3.10 16.09 -11.67
N ARG A 156 4.13 16.45 -10.88
CA ARG A 156 5.16 15.53 -10.36
C ARG A 156 4.66 14.67 -9.19
N ASP A 157 3.58 13.92 -9.43
CA ASP A 157 2.93 13.09 -8.43
C ASP A 157 2.67 11.69 -8.99
N VAL A 158 3.10 10.65 -8.27
CA VAL A 158 2.93 9.25 -8.70
C VAL A 158 1.46 8.84 -8.86
N LEU A 159 0.54 9.52 -8.18
CA LEU A 159 -0.89 9.26 -8.24
C LEU A 159 -1.59 9.95 -9.41
N ALA A 160 -0.93 10.90 -10.08
CA ALA A 160 -1.43 11.47 -11.31
C ALA A 160 -1.26 10.47 -12.47
N SER A 161 -2.31 10.31 -13.29
CA SER A 161 -2.21 9.65 -14.59
C SER A 161 -1.21 10.38 -15.50
N ARG A 162 -0.58 9.63 -16.40
CA ARG A 162 0.39 10.13 -17.39
C ARG A 162 -0.17 11.30 -18.19
N HIS A 163 -1.41 11.17 -18.66
CA HIS A 163 -2.24 12.26 -19.18
C HIS A 163 -3.53 12.24 -18.38
N HIS A 164 -3.72 13.25 -17.54
CA HIS A 164 -4.74 13.25 -16.50
C HIS A 164 -5.99 14.02 -16.93
N ALA A 165 -5.79 15.22 -17.42
CA ALA A 165 -6.85 16.14 -17.78
C ALA A 165 -6.42 17.03 -18.95
N ILE A 166 -7.40 17.66 -19.60
CA ILE A 166 -7.19 18.74 -20.56
C ILE A 166 -7.89 19.98 -20.01
N VAL A 167 -7.24 21.11 -20.16
CA VAL A 167 -7.77 22.42 -19.77
C VAL A 167 -8.04 23.19 -21.04
N HIS A 168 -9.30 23.52 -21.27
CA HIS A 168 -9.77 24.31 -22.38
C HIS A 168 -9.86 25.78 -21.95
N ASN A 169 -9.32 26.68 -22.78
CA ASN A 169 -9.60 28.10 -22.65
C ASN A 169 -10.83 28.42 -23.52
N VAL A 170 -12.00 28.51 -22.88
CA VAL A 170 -13.26 28.85 -23.55
C VAL A 170 -13.59 30.32 -23.32
N PRO A 171 -14.41 30.98 -24.18
CA PRO A 171 -14.78 32.38 -23.98
C PRO A 171 -15.42 32.68 -22.62
N SER A 172 -16.01 31.67 -21.96
CA SER A 172 -16.62 31.77 -20.63
C SER A 172 -15.65 31.56 -19.47
N GLY A 173 -14.36 31.30 -19.71
CA GLY A 173 -13.35 31.03 -18.68
C GLY A 173 -12.54 29.76 -18.96
N LEU A 174 -11.80 29.29 -17.96
CA LEU A 174 -11.14 27.99 -18.05
C LEU A 174 -12.15 26.87 -17.80
N GLU A 175 -12.03 25.78 -18.53
CA GLU A 175 -12.77 24.54 -18.29
C GLU A 175 -11.78 23.38 -18.20
N ILE A 176 -11.94 22.48 -17.23
CA ILE A 176 -11.10 21.29 -17.08
C ILE A 176 -11.91 20.03 -17.35
N ASP A 177 -11.35 19.17 -18.19
CA ASP A 177 -11.88 17.87 -18.60
C ASP A 177 -10.98 16.75 -18.12
N ASP A 178 -11.51 15.85 -17.28
CA ASP A 178 -10.82 14.65 -16.84
C ASP A 178 -10.79 13.61 -17.97
N LEU A 179 -9.61 13.12 -18.33
CA LEU A 179 -9.42 12.13 -19.41
C LEU A 179 -9.69 10.68 -18.95
N GLY A 180 -10.64 10.48 -18.05
CA GLY A 180 -10.87 9.19 -17.41
C GLY A 180 -9.71 8.79 -16.50
N SER A 181 -9.17 9.77 -15.78
CA SER A 181 -8.04 9.56 -14.89
C SER A 181 -8.39 8.57 -13.79
N VAL A 182 -7.36 7.87 -13.32
CA VAL A 182 -7.53 6.73 -12.41
C VAL A 182 -8.04 7.24 -11.06
N ASN A 183 -7.33 8.20 -10.48
CA ASN A 183 -7.66 8.77 -9.16
C ASN A 183 -8.69 9.89 -9.22
N GLY A 184 -9.01 10.41 -10.42
CA GLY A 184 -9.97 11.48 -10.64
C GLY A 184 -9.36 12.87 -10.47
N THR A 185 -9.93 13.82 -11.19
CA THR A 185 -9.75 15.26 -10.98
C THR A 185 -10.76 15.77 -9.96
N PHE A 186 -10.32 16.65 -9.06
CA PHE A 186 -11.20 17.28 -8.07
C PHE A 186 -11.13 18.79 -8.16
N VAL A 187 -12.27 19.47 -8.03
CA VAL A 187 -12.39 20.93 -7.99
C VAL A 187 -13.18 21.30 -6.76
N GLY A 188 -12.62 22.14 -5.88
CA GLY A 188 -13.29 22.51 -4.62
C GLY A 188 -13.64 21.33 -3.72
N GLY A 189 -12.85 20.24 -3.78
CA GLY A 189 -13.07 19.02 -2.99
C GLY A 189 -14.04 18.00 -3.61
N ALA A 190 -14.78 18.36 -4.66
CA ALA A 190 -15.69 17.47 -5.37
C ALA A 190 -15.01 16.82 -6.59
N ARG A 191 -15.26 15.53 -6.83
CA ARG A 191 -14.76 14.85 -8.03
C ARG A 191 -15.54 15.32 -9.25
N VAL A 192 -14.84 15.70 -10.30
CA VAL A 192 -15.45 16.19 -11.55
C VAL A 192 -14.96 15.40 -12.75
N SER A 193 -15.81 15.26 -13.76
CA SER A 193 -15.43 14.78 -15.09
C SER A 193 -15.20 15.94 -16.06
N ARG A 194 -15.97 17.02 -15.90
CA ARG A 194 -15.84 18.31 -16.57
C ARG A 194 -16.26 19.40 -15.59
N ALA A 195 -15.53 20.49 -15.51
CA ALA A 195 -15.88 21.62 -14.66
C ALA A 195 -15.38 22.95 -15.23
N GLN A 196 -16.23 23.98 -15.18
CA GLN A 196 -15.77 25.35 -15.35
C GLN A 196 -14.99 25.79 -14.12
N LEU A 197 -13.89 26.49 -14.37
CA LEU A 197 -12.94 26.97 -13.38
C LEU A 197 -13.01 28.49 -13.31
N THR A 198 -13.13 28.97 -12.09
CA THR A 198 -13.15 30.39 -11.73
C THR A 198 -11.85 30.77 -11.01
N GLU A 199 -11.54 32.07 -10.98
CA GLU A 199 -10.35 32.58 -10.32
C GLU A 199 -10.32 32.18 -8.82
N GLY A 200 -9.22 31.59 -8.37
CA GLY A 200 -9.06 31.10 -7.00
C GLY A 200 -9.52 29.65 -6.77
N ASP A 201 -10.15 29.00 -7.76
CA ASP A 201 -10.52 27.59 -7.63
C ASP A 201 -9.28 26.70 -7.46
N VAL A 202 -9.40 25.71 -6.57
CA VAL A 202 -8.36 24.72 -6.33
C VAL A 202 -8.72 23.42 -7.04
N VAL A 203 -7.86 23.05 -7.98
CA VAL A 203 -7.90 21.78 -8.72
C VAL A 203 -6.90 20.82 -8.08
N THR A 204 -7.38 19.70 -7.55
CA THR A 204 -6.53 18.68 -6.93
C THR A 204 -6.37 17.48 -7.88
N ILE A 205 -5.12 17.13 -8.16
CA ILE A 205 -4.70 15.97 -8.97
C ILE A 205 -3.66 15.18 -8.17
N GLY A 206 -3.98 13.95 -7.77
CA GLY A 206 -3.15 13.19 -6.83
C GLY A 206 -3.06 13.91 -5.48
N ASN A 207 -1.83 14.08 -4.97
CA ASN A 207 -1.52 14.90 -3.79
C ASN A 207 -1.06 16.33 -4.16
N THR A 208 -1.22 16.75 -5.42
CA THR A 208 -0.87 18.11 -5.88
C THR A 208 -2.12 18.98 -5.98
N ASP A 209 -2.04 20.19 -5.41
CA ASP A 209 -3.05 21.25 -5.60
C ASP A 209 -2.55 22.25 -6.64
N LEU A 210 -3.36 22.52 -7.65
CA LEU A 210 -3.21 23.60 -8.61
C LEU A 210 -4.25 24.67 -8.29
N ILE A 211 -3.89 25.94 -8.40
CA ILE A 211 -4.81 27.05 -8.22
C ILE A 211 -4.99 27.79 -9.54
N VAL A 212 -6.22 28.20 -9.81
CA VAL A 212 -6.54 29.05 -10.95
C VAL A 212 -6.14 30.48 -10.62
N LYS A 213 -5.17 31.00 -11.36
CA LYS A 213 -4.71 32.38 -11.25
C LYS A 213 -4.48 32.98 -12.63
N GLU A 214 -5.01 34.18 -12.87
CA GLU A 214 -4.87 34.92 -14.13
C GLU A 214 -5.24 34.06 -15.35
N ALA A 215 -6.34 33.30 -15.25
CA ALA A 215 -6.79 32.34 -16.26
C ALA A 215 -5.73 31.29 -16.66
N ARG A 216 -4.88 30.89 -15.71
CA ARG A 216 -3.94 29.77 -15.83
C ARG A 216 -4.03 28.87 -14.60
N LEU A 217 -3.68 27.61 -14.76
CA LEU A 217 -3.47 26.70 -13.64
C LEU A 217 -2.00 26.71 -13.26
N ILE A 218 -1.72 27.14 -12.03
CA ILE A 218 -0.36 27.15 -11.47
C ILE A 218 -0.31 26.25 -10.25
N PRO A 219 0.83 25.59 -9.96
CA PRO A 219 1.01 24.87 -8.70
C PRO A 219 0.72 25.81 -7.54
N ARG A 220 -0.17 25.37 -6.64
CA ARG A 220 -0.41 26.09 -5.39
C ARG A 220 0.86 25.94 -4.55
N GLN A 221 1.69 26.99 -4.53
CA GLN A 221 2.81 27.05 -3.58
C GLN A 221 2.23 26.81 -2.19
N ALA A 222 2.85 25.88 -1.44
CA ALA A 222 2.43 25.54 -0.09
C ALA A 222 2.20 26.83 0.68
N VAL A 223 0.95 27.04 1.13
CA VAL A 223 0.57 28.24 1.87
C VAL A 223 1.50 28.39 3.06
N THR A 224 1.81 29.63 3.41
CA THR A 224 2.50 30.09 4.62
C THR A 224 2.36 29.10 5.80
N PRO A 225 3.43 28.81 6.57
CA PRO A 225 3.48 27.77 7.61
C PRO A 225 2.34 27.78 8.64
N THR A 226 1.57 28.85 8.73
CA THR A 226 0.41 29.02 9.62
C THR A 226 -0.90 28.38 9.12
N ALA A 227 -1.00 27.96 7.85
CA ALA A 227 -2.25 27.42 7.27
C ALA A 227 -2.15 26.00 6.67
N GLY A 228 -0.95 25.42 6.57
CA GLY A 228 -0.76 24.00 6.24
C GLY A 228 -0.78 23.13 7.50
N GLY A 229 -1.11 21.84 7.38
CA GLY A 229 -0.98 20.86 8.49
C GLY A 229 -2.29 20.31 9.06
N LEU A 230 -2.18 19.56 10.16
CA LEU A 230 -3.29 18.90 10.86
C LEU A 230 -3.84 19.81 11.95
N ARG A 231 -5.16 19.99 11.96
CA ARG A 231 -5.92 20.73 12.97
C ARG A 231 -7.03 19.85 13.53
N VAL A 232 -7.05 19.72 14.84
CA VAL A 232 -8.03 18.95 15.59
C VAL A 232 -8.65 19.91 16.59
N ASP A 233 -9.94 20.22 16.44
CA ASP A 233 -10.64 21.18 17.30
C ASP A 233 -11.86 20.51 17.93
N GLY A 234 -11.86 20.43 19.26
CA GLY A 234 -13.01 19.99 20.07
C GLY A 234 -13.47 18.56 19.82
N VAL A 235 -12.54 17.66 19.45
CA VAL A 235 -12.92 16.30 19.05
C VAL A 235 -13.43 15.50 20.24
N GLY A 236 -14.66 15.02 20.13
CA GLY A 236 -15.31 14.12 21.07
C GLY A 236 -15.86 12.88 20.37
N LEU A 237 -15.88 11.75 21.09
CA LEU A 237 -16.45 10.50 20.60
C LEU A 237 -17.30 9.84 21.69
N THR A 238 -18.55 9.55 21.37
CA THR A 238 -19.49 8.83 22.22
C THR A 238 -20.00 7.59 21.49
N ILE A 239 -19.78 6.41 22.06
CA ILE A 239 -20.22 5.13 21.49
C ILE A 239 -21.68 4.84 21.89
N GLU A 240 -22.35 4.00 21.09
CA GLU A 240 -23.65 3.39 21.42
C GLU A 240 -23.67 2.87 22.88
N GLY A 241 -24.62 3.36 23.66
CA GLY A 241 -24.68 3.16 25.12
C GLY A 241 -24.27 4.39 25.95
N GLY A 242 -23.92 5.51 25.30
CA GLY A 242 -23.67 6.80 25.96
C GLY A 242 -22.30 6.92 26.61
N ARG A 243 -21.41 5.94 26.40
CA ARG A 243 -20.04 5.98 26.92
C ARG A 243 -19.18 6.92 26.07
N ARG A 244 -18.70 8.00 26.69
CA ARG A 244 -17.74 8.92 26.09
C ARG A 244 -16.33 8.31 26.12
N LEU A 245 -15.70 8.23 24.94
CA LEU A 245 -14.32 7.76 24.76
C LEU A 245 -13.31 8.90 24.63
N LEU A 246 -13.73 10.03 24.08
CA LEU A 246 -12.91 11.23 23.92
C LEU A 246 -13.73 12.47 24.28
N GLU A 247 -13.07 13.45 24.90
CA GLU A 247 -13.68 14.67 25.39
C GLU A 247 -12.78 15.88 25.08
N ASP A 248 -13.26 16.74 24.18
CA ASP A 248 -12.66 18.05 23.82
C ASP A 248 -11.16 17.96 23.50
N VAL A 249 -10.77 17.00 22.65
CA VAL A 249 -9.38 16.87 22.21
C VAL A 249 -9.07 17.94 21.18
N THR A 250 -8.13 18.83 21.50
CA THR A 250 -7.73 19.95 20.65
C THR A 250 -6.20 20.04 20.53
N PHE A 251 -5.67 19.96 19.30
CA PHE A 251 -4.26 20.18 19.03
C PHE A 251 -4.00 20.50 17.55
N ARG A 252 -2.80 21.00 17.26
CA ARG A 252 -2.33 21.29 15.89
C ARG A 252 -0.99 20.63 15.65
N ALA A 253 -0.75 20.15 14.43
CA ALA A 253 0.55 19.66 13.98
C ALA A 253 0.89 20.32 12.65
N GLN A 254 1.96 21.11 12.65
CA GLN A 254 2.41 21.88 11.49
C GLN A 254 3.16 21.01 10.49
N PRO A 255 3.27 21.42 9.20
CA PRO A 255 4.16 20.78 8.25
C PRO A 255 5.57 20.69 8.81
N GLY A 256 6.17 19.51 8.67
CA GLY A 256 7.47 19.18 9.22
C GLY A 256 7.55 19.01 10.74
N SER A 257 6.40 18.89 11.42
CA SER A 257 6.37 18.58 12.85
C SER A 257 6.26 17.08 13.14
N LEU A 258 6.90 16.66 14.22
CA LEU A 258 6.76 15.35 14.85
C LEU A 258 5.99 15.51 16.17
N THR A 259 4.75 15.03 16.20
CA THR A 259 3.86 15.10 17.37
C THR A 259 3.70 13.71 18.00
N ALA A 260 3.92 13.59 19.31
CA ALA A 260 3.65 12.38 20.06
C ALA A 260 2.32 12.44 20.81
N VAL A 261 1.47 11.43 20.65
CA VAL A 261 0.25 11.21 21.42
C VAL A 261 0.54 10.13 22.45
N ILE A 262 0.55 10.52 23.71
CA ILE A 262 0.92 9.67 24.86
C ILE A 262 -0.20 9.65 25.90
N GLY A 263 -0.10 8.72 26.84
CA GLY A 263 -1.09 8.54 27.89
C GLY A 263 -1.20 7.08 28.33
N PRO A 264 -1.84 6.79 29.47
CA PRO A 264 -1.97 5.44 29.99
C PRO A 264 -2.77 4.53 29.05
N SER A 265 -2.75 3.23 29.33
CA SER A 265 -3.59 2.28 28.59
C SER A 265 -5.07 2.65 28.73
N GLY A 266 -5.81 2.62 27.63
CA GLY A 266 -7.23 2.99 27.61
C GLY A 266 -7.52 4.51 27.62
N ALA A 267 -6.51 5.38 27.54
CA ALA A 267 -6.70 6.84 27.47
C ALA A 267 -7.24 7.36 26.12
N GLY A 268 -7.55 6.49 25.16
CA GLY A 268 -8.11 6.90 23.85
C GLY A 268 -7.07 7.28 22.77
N LYS A 269 -5.77 6.99 22.96
CA LYS A 269 -4.72 7.34 21.98
C LYS A 269 -4.98 6.77 20.58
N THR A 270 -5.25 5.47 20.47
CA THR A 270 -5.59 4.82 19.20
C THR A 270 -6.88 5.38 18.61
N THR A 271 -7.86 5.77 19.45
CA THR A 271 -9.11 6.41 19.03
C THR A 271 -8.85 7.79 18.41
N VAL A 272 -7.91 8.57 18.96
CA VAL A 272 -7.48 9.81 18.31
C VAL A 272 -6.89 9.50 16.93
N ALA A 273 -5.98 8.52 16.83
CA ALA A 273 -5.39 8.11 15.54
C ALA A 273 -6.43 7.64 14.50
N THR A 274 -7.46 6.87 14.90
CA THR A 274 -8.53 6.43 13.99
C THR A 274 -9.39 7.59 13.50
N ILE A 275 -9.64 8.59 14.34
CA ILE A 275 -10.36 9.80 13.97
C ILE A 275 -9.53 10.67 13.03
N ILE A 276 -8.29 11.01 13.38
CA ILE A 276 -7.45 11.88 12.53
C ILE A 276 -7.09 11.22 11.18
N SER A 277 -7.09 9.89 11.10
CA SER A 277 -6.92 9.16 9.84
C SER A 277 -8.18 9.11 8.97
N GLY A 278 -9.32 9.59 9.47
CA GLY A 278 -10.62 9.52 8.81
C GLY A 278 -11.31 8.15 8.84
N SER A 279 -10.71 7.15 9.53
CA SER A 279 -11.24 5.79 9.64
C SER A 279 -12.51 5.73 10.51
N GLU A 280 -12.53 6.54 11.56
CA GLU A 280 -13.64 6.71 12.50
C GLU A 280 -14.09 8.17 12.47
N ARG A 281 -15.36 8.42 12.82
CA ARG A 281 -15.91 9.78 12.81
C ARG A 281 -16.08 10.28 14.24
N PRO A 282 -15.73 11.54 14.51
CA PRO A 282 -16.06 12.13 15.79
C PRO A 282 -17.57 12.35 15.91
N THR A 283 -18.07 12.29 17.15
CA THR A 283 -19.44 12.70 17.49
C THR A 283 -19.54 14.22 17.58
N GLU A 284 -18.44 14.87 17.99
CA GLU A 284 -18.33 16.32 18.22
C GLU A 284 -16.97 16.81 17.69
N GLY A 285 -16.91 18.05 17.22
CA GLY A 285 -15.67 18.65 16.74
C GLY A 285 -15.32 18.33 15.29
N VAL A 286 -14.20 18.92 14.85
CA VAL A 286 -13.77 18.88 13.45
C VAL A 286 -12.28 18.54 13.38
N VAL A 287 -11.95 17.72 12.37
CA VAL A 287 -10.58 17.45 11.97
C VAL A 287 -10.38 18.01 10.57
N GLU A 288 -9.38 18.89 10.42
CA GLU A 288 -8.95 19.44 9.15
C GLU A 288 -7.50 19.09 8.85
N PHE A 289 -7.19 18.83 7.59
CA PHE A 289 -5.83 18.68 7.09
C PHE A 289 -5.66 19.55 5.84
N GLU A 290 -4.66 20.43 5.85
CA GLU A 290 -4.40 21.41 4.76
C GLU A 290 -5.64 22.29 4.46
N GLY A 291 -6.39 22.63 5.51
CA GLY A 291 -7.62 23.45 5.42
C GLY A 291 -8.84 22.71 4.88
N ARG A 292 -8.77 21.38 4.70
CA ARG A 292 -9.88 20.54 4.22
C ARG A 292 -10.37 19.62 5.32
N SER A 293 -11.68 19.41 5.41
CA SER A 293 -12.23 18.52 6.44
C SER A 293 -11.89 17.06 6.13
N VAL A 294 -11.23 16.36 7.05
CA VAL A 294 -10.83 14.94 6.88
C VAL A 294 -12.05 14.05 6.65
N HIS A 295 -13.18 14.34 7.29
CA HIS A 295 -14.37 13.50 7.22
C HIS A 295 -15.35 13.89 6.11
N ALA A 296 -15.40 15.18 5.72
CA ALA A 296 -16.23 15.65 4.63
C ALA A 296 -15.55 15.51 3.26
N GLU A 297 -14.24 15.71 3.18
CA GLU A 297 -13.46 15.64 1.94
C GLU A 297 -12.52 14.41 1.91
N TYR A 298 -12.88 13.35 2.64
CA TYR A 298 -12.06 12.14 2.79
C TYR A 298 -11.59 11.55 1.45
N GLN A 299 -12.43 11.62 0.41
CA GLN A 299 -12.10 11.06 -0.91
C GLN A 299 -10.85 11.72 -1.54
N VAL A 300 -10.66 13.03 -1.34
CA VAL A 300 -9.49 13.79 -1.81
C VAL A 300 -8.29 13.56 -0.90
N LEU A 301 -8.53 13.46 0.40
CA LEU A 301 -7.48 13.39 1.41
C LEU A 301 -6.92 11.98 1.65
N ARG A 302 -7.64 10.91 1.29
CA ARG A 302 -7.26 9.51 1.61
C ARG A 302 -5.87 9.10 1.15
N SER A 303 -5.34 9.70 0.07
CA SER A 303 -3.98 9.42 -0.43
C SER A 303 -2.90 10.26 0.24
N ARG A 304 -3.30 11.40 0.83
CA ARG A 304 -2.42 12.30 1.59
C ARG A 304 -2.23 11.84 3.03
N ILE A 305 -3.10 10.96 3.53
CA ILE A 305 -3.09 10.47 4.91
C ILE A 305 -2.67 8.99 4.90
N GLY A 306 -1.50 8.68 5.45
CA GLY A 306 -1.00 7.33 5.67
C GLY A 306 -1.15 6.89 7.11
N MET A 307 -1.55 5.64 7.34
CA MET A 307 -1.69 5.05 8.68
C MET A 307 -0.88 3.75 8.77
N VAL A 308 0.09 3.73 9.68
CA VAL A 308 0.90 2.56 10.01
C VAL A 308 0.39 1.97 11.32
N PRO A 309 -0.25 0.79 11.31
CA PRO A 309 -0.76 0.17 12.53
C PRO A 309 0.38 -0.34 13.43
N GLN A 310 0.01 -0.77 14.64
CA GLN A 310 0.92 -1.41 15.60
C GLN A 310 1.57 -2.66 14.99
N ASP A 311 0.76 -3.60 14.51
CA ASP A 311 1.24 -4.83 13.88
C ASP A 311 1.88 -4.58 12.50
N ASP A 312 2.96 -5.30 12.21
CA ASP A 312 3.61 -5.28 10.89
C ASP A 312 2.75 -5.99 9.83
N VAL A 313 1.92 -5.24 9.12
CA VAL A 313 1.03 -5.78 8.08
C VAL A 313 1.75 -5.85 6.73
N VAL A 314 2.70 -6.80 6.62
CA VAL A 314 3.48 -7.10 5.41
C VAL A 314 3.59 -8.62 5.23
N HIS A 315 3.61 -9.09 3.97
CA HIS A 315 3.85 -10.51 3.67
C HIS A 315 5.26 -10.94 4.06
N ARG A 316 5.38 -11.71 5.15
CA ARG A 316 6.65 -12.09 5.77
C ARG A 316 7.54 -12.98 4.88
N GLN A 317 6.94 -13.78 4.00
CA GLN A 317 7.63 -14.73 3.14
C GLN A 317 8.29 -14.08 1.90
N LEU A 318 7.90 -12.85 1.56
CA LEU A 318 8.43 -12.13 0.40
C LEU A 318 9.66 -11.29 0.77
N THR A 319 10.45 -10.90 -0.24
CA THR A 319 11.45 -9.84 -0.05
C THR A 319 10.79 -8.46 0.06
N ILE A 320 11.46 -7.47 0.65
CA ILE A 320 10.91 -6.11 0.79
C ILE A 320 10.55 -5.55 -0.59
N ARG A 321 11.46 -5.65 -1.57
CA ARG A 321 11.24 -5.21 -2.95
C ARG A 321 10.01 -5.88 -3.58
N GLN A 322 9.81 -7.18 -3.33
CA GLN A 322 8.63 -7.90 -3.83
C GLN A 322 7.33 -7.45 -3.15
N ALA A 323 7.35 -7.27 -1.83
CA ALA A 323 6.19 -6.80 -1.08
C ALA A 323 5.77 -5.39 -1.53
N LEU A 324 6.72 -4.46 -1.61
CA LEU A 324 6.51 -3.11 -2.13
C LEU A 324 6.07 -3.13 -3.60
N GLY A 325 6.67 -4.00 -4.43
CA GLY A 325 6.29 -4.17 -5.83
C GLY A 325 4.83 -4.56 -6.04
N TYR A 326 4.33 -5.52 -5.26
CA TYR A 326 2.92 -5.91 -5.32
C TYR A 326 1.98 -4.85 -4.73
N ALA A 327 2.39 -4.20 -3.64
CA ALA A 327 1.62 -3.10 -3.06
C ALA A 327 1.51 -1.93 -4.04
N ALA A 328 2.59 -1.57 -4.72
CA ALA A 328 2.62 -0.52 -5.72
C ALA A 328 1.79 -0.88 -6.96
N GLU A 329 1.75 -2.15 -7.39
CA GLU A 329 0.82 -2.60 -8.46
C GLU A 329 -0.66 -2.40 -8.13
N LEU A 330 -1.01 -2.41 -6.84
CA LEU A 330 -2.39 -2.25 -6.37
C LEU A 330 -2.72 -0.79 -6.01
N ARG A 331 -1.74 -0.03 -5.51
CA ARG A 331 -1.92 1.34 -5.00
C ARG A 331 -1.62 2.43 -6.02
N LEU A 332 -0.70 2.19 -6.95
CA LEU A 332 -0.32 3.19 -7.96
C LEU A 332 -1.23 3.09 -9.19
N PRO A 333 -1.34 4.18 -9.98
CA PRO A 333 -2.07 4.16 -11.24
C PRO A 333 -1.61 3.03 -12.19
N PRO A 334 -2.53 2.35 -12.90
CA PRO A 334 -2.26 1.19 -13.75
C PRO A 334 -1.46 1.50 -15.04
N ASP A 335 -1.29 2.78 -15.36
CA ASP A 335 -0.43 3.34 -16.40
C ASP A 335 1.00 3.61 -15.90
N THR A 336 1.27 3.42 -14.61
CA THR A 336 2.62 3.45 -14.05
C THR A 336 3.43 2.28 -14.61
N THR A 337 4.54 2.60 -15.28
CA THR A 337 5.40 1.58 -15.89
C THR A 337 6.11 0.76 -14.82
N ARG A 338 6.69 -0.37 -15.22
CA ARG A 338 7.54 -1.16 -14.30
C ARG A 338 8.77 -0.37 -13.85
N ALA A 339 9.34 0.47 -14.71
CA ALA A 339 10.51 1.28 -14.40
C ALA A 339 10.17 2.37 -13.38
N ASP A 340 9.13 3.17 -13.66
CA ASP A 340 8.63 4.22 -12.74
C ASP A 340 8.33 3.63 -11.35
N ARG A 341 7.72 2.44 -11.32
CA ARG A 341 7.41 1.76 -10.06
C ARG A 341 8.67 1.35 -9.30
N GLU A 342 9.68 0.84 -10.00
CA GLU A 342 10.94 0.45 -9.36
C GLU A 342 11.69 1.67 -8.82
N GLU A 343 11.62 2.79 -9.52
CA GLU A 343 12.16 4.08 -9.07
C GLU A 343 11.48 4.54 -7.78
N VAL A 344 10.14 4.57 -7.74
CA VAL A 344 9.38 4.90 -6.51
C VAL A 344 9.77 3.99 -5.35
N ILE A 345 9.90 2.68 -5.60
CA ILE A 345 10.32 1.72 -4.58
C ILE A 345 11.75 2.01 -4.11
N ALA A 346 12.67 2.32 -5.03
CA ALA A 346 14.05 2.65 -4.70
C ALA A 346 14.14 3.92 -3.84
N THR A 347 13.40 4.98 -4.20
CA THR A 347 13.32 6.22 -3.41
C THR A 347 12.81 5.96 -1.99
N VAL A 348 11.72 5.20 -1.85
CA VAL A 348 11.15 4.88 -0.53
C VAL A 348 12.12 4.04 0.32
N LEU A 349 12.82 3.08 -0.30
CA LEU A 349 13.81 2.27 0.40
C LEU A 349 15.02 3.10 0.83
N ASP A 350 15.46 4.07 0.02
CA ASP A 350 16.55 4.97 0.35
C ASP A 350 16.19 5.90 1.51
N GLU A 351 15.01 6.52 1.44
CA GLU A 351 14.49 7.43 2.47
C GLU A 351 14.40 6.75 3.85
N LEU A 352 14.07 5.45 3.85
CA LEU A 352 13.98 4.63 5.06
C LEU A 352 15.27 3.87 5.39
N GLN A 353 16.36 4.08 4.65
CA GLN A 353 17.64 3.40 4.85
C GLN A 353 17.50 1.86 4.85
N LEU A 354 16.77 1.33 3.87
CA LEU A 354 16.48 -0.09 3.64
C LEU A 354 17.00 -0.61 2.29
N SER A 355 17.69 0.22 1.50
CA SER A 355 18.19 -0.13 0.17
C SER A 355 19.03 -1.41 0.15
N GLU A 356 19.91 -1.61 1.13
CA GLU A 356 20.74 -2.81 1.27
C GLU A 356 19.92 -4.09 1.62
N HIS A 357 18.73 -3.91 2.18
CA HIS A 357 17.82 -4.99 2.57
C HIS A 357 16.69 -5.20 1.57
N ALA A 358 16.70 -4.52 0.42
CA ALA A 358 15.64 -4.60 -0.59
C ALA A 358 15.30 -6.06 -0.97
N ASP A 359 16.32 -6.90 -1.12
CA ASP A 359 16.19 -8.30 -1.52
C ASP A 359 16.24 -9.29 -0.35
N THR A 360 16.21 -8.78 0.88
CA THR A 360 16.08 -9.59 2.10
C THR A 360 14.60 -9.93 2.35
N ARG A 361 14.32 -11.17 2.77
CA ARG A 361 12.97 -11.58 3.15
C ARG A 361 12.52 -10.87 4.42
N VAL A 362 11.26 -10.47 4.47
CA VAL A 362 10.69 -9.71 5.60
C VAL A 362 10.77 -10.48 6.92
N ASP A 363 10.65 -11.81 6.90
CA ASP A 363 10.83 -12.68 8.07
C ASP A 363 12.26 -12.75 8.62
N ARG A 364 13.26 -12.34 7.84
CA ARG A 364 14.68 -12.30 8.25
C ARG A 364 15.16 -10.92 8.70
N LEU A 365 14.31 -9.90 8.62
CA LEU A 365 14.64 -8.54 9.07
C LEU A 365 14.65 -8.43 10.59
N SER A 366 15.49 -7.54 11.12
CA SER A 366 15.41 -7.11 12.52
C SER A 366 14.06 -6.44 12.81
N GLY A 367 13.72 -6.28 14.10
CA GLY A 367 12.49 -5.60 14.52
C GLY A 367 12.34 -4.21 13.91
N GLY A 368 13.36 -3.36 14.06
CA GLY A 368 13.37 -2.01 13.51
C GLY A 368 13.34 -1.97 11.98
N GLN A 369 14.07 -2.86 11.30
CA GLN A 369 14.03 -2.94 9.82
C GLN A 369 12.64 -3.33 9.31
N ARG A 370 11.96 -4.26 9.99
CA ARG A 370 10.60 -4.66 9.63
C ARG A 370 9.59 -3.55 9.87
N LYS A 371 9.70 -2.79 10.97
CA LYS A 371 8.83 -1.62 11.18
C LYS A 371 9.05 -0.57 10.09
N ARG A 372 10.30 -0.30 9.71
CA ARG A 372 10.61 0.59 8.57
C ARG A 372 9.98 0.06 7.28
N ALA A 373 10.00 -1.26 7.02
CA ALA A 373 9.32 -1.84 5.86
C ALA A 373 7.78 -1.65 5.93
N SER A 374 7.18 -1.69 7.12
CA SER A 374 5.76 -1.36 7.32
C SER A 374 5.45 0.11 7.01
N VAL A 375 6.36 1.04 7.34
CA VAL A 375 6.28 2.46 6.94
C VAL A 375 6.44 2.62 5.42
N ALA A 376 7.39 1.89 4.81
CA ALA A 376 7.65 1.93 3.37
C ALA A 376 6.39 1.65 2.54
N MET A 377 5.57 0.69 2.98
CA MET A 377 4.31 0.34 2.31
C MET A 377 3.36 1.53 2.19
N GLU A 378 3.29 2.39 3.22
CA GLU A 378 2.46 3.61 3.23
C GLU A 378 3.10 4.74 2.44
N LEU A 379 4.43 4.85 2.42
CA LEU A 379 5.13 5.89 1.66
C LEU A 379 5.05 5.73 0.14
N LEU A 380 4.63 4.55 -0.37
CA LEU A 380 4.44 4.33 -1.81
C LEU A 380 3.50 5.35 -2.48
N THR A 381 2.54 5.90 -1.73
CA THR A 381 1.59 6.90 -2.25
C THR A 381 1.97 8.33 -1.89
N GLY A 382 3.15 8.55 -1.29
CA GLY A 382 3.65 9.86 -0.89
C GLY A 382 2.73 10.66 0.03
N PRO A 383 2.25 10.12 1.17
CA PRO A 383 1.36 10.85 2.07
C PRO A 383 2.08 12.04 2.74
N SER A 384 1.37 13.15 2.88
CA SER A 384 1.83 14.36 3.57
C SER A 384 1.59 14.30 5.09
N LEU A 385 0.58 13.53 5.53
CA LEU A 385 0.31 13.20 6.93
C LEU A 385 0.58 11.71 7.16
N LEU A 386 1.50 11.38 8.04
CA LEU A 386 1.80 10.00 8.42
C LEU A 386 1.50 9.78 9.90
N ILE A 387 0.59 8.85 10.18
CA ILE A 387 0.21 8.47 11.54
C ILE A 387 0.75 7.07 11.81
N LEU A 388 1.44 6.90 12.95
CA LEU A 388 2.02 5.61 13.34
C LEU A 388 1.52 5.22 14.72
N ASP A 389 0.92 4.04 14.81
CA ASP A 389 0.52 3.45 16.08
C ASP A 389 1.63 2.54 16.60
N GLU A 390 2.14 2.86 17.79
CA GLU A 390 3.18 2.13 18.51
C GLU A 390 4.38 1.77 17.61
N PRO A 391 5.08 2.77 17.02
CA PRO A 391 6.14 2.50 16.06
C PRO A 391 7.38 1.82 16.69
N THR A 392 7.55 1.91 18.00
CA THR A 392 8.77 1.50 18.70
C THR A 392 8.53 0.36 19.70
N SER A 393 7.29 -0.11 19.81
CA SER A 393 6.92 -1.19 20.74
C SER A 393 7.64 -2.50 20.42
N GLY A 394 8.19 -3.14 21.46
CA GLY A 394 8.88 -4.43 21.35
C GLY A 394 10.27 -4.37 20.71
N LEU A 395 10.84 -3.18 20.52
CA LEU A 395 12.22 -2.99 20.07
C LEU A 395 13.17 -2.77 21.25
N ASP A 396 14.44 -3.11 21.05
CA ASP A 396 15.50 -2.69 21.96
C ASP A 396 15.76 -1.18 21.86
N PRO A 397 16.31 -0.54 22.90
CA PRO A 397 16.48 0.92 22.95
C PRO A 397 17.29 1.51 21.78
N ALA A 398 18.26 0.76 21.25
CA ALA A 398 19.07 1.25 20.13
C ALA A 398 18.25 1.30 18.82
N LEU A 399 17.44 0.28 18.55
CA LEU A 399 16.52 0.28 17.41
C LEU A 399 15.39 1.31 17.57
N ASP A 400 14.86 1.50 18.78
CA ASP A 400 13.87 2.54 19.09
C ASP A 400 14.38 3.93 18.66
N ARG A 401 15.60 4.30 19.09
CA ARG A 401 16.25 5.56 18.70
C ARG A 401 16.38 5.71 17.18
N GLN A 402 16.73 4.63 16.47
CA GLN A 402 16.88 4.66 15.01
C GLN A 402 15.54 4.90 14.30
N ILE A 403 14.45 4.32 14.80
CA ILE A 403 13.10 4.56 14.28
C ILE A 403 12.72 6.02 14.51
N MET A 404 12.87 6.53 15.74
CA MET A 404 12.56 7.92 16.06
C MET A 404 13.38 8.91 15.22
N ALA A 405 14.67 8.65 15.02
CA ALA A 405 15.51 9.47 14.13
C ALA A 405 15.06 9.42 12.67
N THR A 406 14.55 8.27 12.21
CA THR A 406 13.99 8.13 10.85
C THR A 406 12.70 8.92 10.70
N LEU A 407 11.81 8.85 11.69
CA LEU A 407 10.59 9.66 11.72
C LEU A 407 10.90 11.15 11.78
N ARG A 408 11.86 11.59 12.60
CA ARG A 408 12.32 12.98 12.63
C ARG A 408 12.78 13.45 11.24
N ARG A 409 13.61 12.67 10.53
CA ARG A 409 14.02 13.01 9.15
C ARG A 409 12.86 13.10 8.17
N LEU A 410 11.90 12.19 8.27
CA LEU A 410 10.67 12.26 7.46
C LEU A 410 9.87 13.53 7.78
N ALA A 411 9.81 13.96 9.04
CA ALA A 411 9.21 15.24 9.39
C ALA A 411 10.03 16.40 8.82
N ASP A 412 11.36 16.40 8.97
CA ASP A 412 12.24 17.46 8.43
C ASP A 412 12.11 17.67 6.91
N SER A 413 11.67 16.63 6.18
CA SER A 413 11.35 16.73 4.74
C SER A 413 10.01 17.43 4.42
N GLY A 414 9.29 17.91 5.44
CA GLY A 414 8.04 18.67 5.33
C GLY A 414 6.76 17.90 5.69
N ARG A 415 6.84 16.60 6.02
CA ARG A 415 5.67 15.79 6.37
C ARG A 415 5.18 16.09 7.79
N VAL A 416 3.87 16.00 8.00
CA VAL A 416 3.29 15.97 9.34
C VAL A 416 3.34 14.54 9.87
N ILE A 417 3.97 14.32 11.01
CA ILE A 417 4.06 12.99 11.61
C ILE A 417 3.40 12.99 12.98
N VAL A 418 2.48 12.06 13.17
CA VAL A 418 1.83 11.81 14.46
C VAL A 418 2.16 10.39 14.91
N ILE A 419 2.84 10.25 16.04
CA ILE A 419 3.11 8.94 16.65
C ILE A 419 2.18 8.75 17.84
N VAL A 420 1.53 7.60 17.93
CA VAL A 420 0.88 7.13 19.15
C VAL A 420 1.85 6.19 19.85
N THR A 421 2.21 6.48 21.09
CA THR A 421 3.20 5.67 21.80
C THR A 421 2.91 5.62 23.30
N HIS A 422 3.24 4.51 23.94
CA HIS A 422 3.40 4.41 25.40
C HIS A 422 4.86 4.51 25.83
N SER A 423 5.82 4.50 24.90
CA SER A 423 7.22 4.75 25.19
C SER A 423 7.45 6.23 25.47
N LEU A 424 8.09 6.51 26.60
CA LEU A 424 8.49 7.85 27.03
C LEU A 424 9.92 8.18 26.58
N SER A 425 10.63 7.20 26.00
CA SER A 425 11.97 7.36 25.47
C SER A 425 11.94 8.24 24.22
N TYR A 426 12.91 9.16 24.12
CA TYR A 426 13.11 10.00 22.93
C TYR A 426 11.96 10.97 22.60
N LEU A 427 11.07 11.25 23.57
CA LEU A 427 10.06 12.30 23.42
C LEU A 427 10.69 13.67 23.18
N GLU A 428 11.93 13.90 23.62
CA GLU A 428 12.69 15.12 23.32
C GLU A 428 12.96 15.34 21.82
N MET A 429 12.79 14.32 20.97
CA MET A 429 12.88 14.47 19.51
C MET A 429 11.59 15.01 18.87
N CYS A 430 10.49 15.04 19.63
CA CYS A 430 9.19 15.52 19.17
C CYS A 430 9.07 17.03 19.39
N ASP A 431 8.45 17.73 18.45
CA ASP A 431 8.18 19.17 18.60
C ASP A 431 7.02 19.43 19.56
N GLN A 432 6.14 18.44 19.69
CA GLN A 432 4.94 18.54 20.51
C GLN A 432 4.55 17.18 21.10
N VAL A 433 4.01 17.19 22.31
CA VAL A 433 3.38 16.07 22.99
C VAL A 433 1.92 16.43 23.28
N LEU A 434 1.00 15.53 22.92
CA LEU A 434 -0.39 15.47 23.38
C LEU A 434 -0.47 14.37 24.45
N LEU A 435 -0.64 14.76 25.70
CA LEU A 435 -0.86 13.84 26.82
C LEU A 435 -2.36 13.69 27.07
N LEU A 436 -2.85 12.46 26.89
CA LEU A 436 -4.23 12.09 27.19
C LEU A 436 -4.33 11.46 28.58
N ALA A 437 -5.33 11.88 29.34
CA ALA A 437 -5.74 11.28 30.60
C ALA A 437 -6.79 10.17 30.36
N PRO A 438 -6.99 9.26 31.34
CA PRO A 438 -8.11 8.32 31.32
C PRO A 438 -9.45 9.01 31.00
N GLY A 439 -10.28 8.36 30.18
CA GLY A 439 -11.53 8.96 29.68
C GLY A 439 -11.36 9.82 28.43
N GLY A 440 -10.15 9.88 27.85
CA GLY A 440 -9.92 10.57 26.58
C GLY A 440 -9.89 12.08 26.69
N LYS A 441 -9.44 12.57 27.84
CA LYS A 441 -9.35 14.00 28.17
C LYS A 441 -7.93 14.50 27.95
N THR A 442 -7.79 15.75 27.54
CA THR A 442 -6.48 16.35 27.31
C THR A 442 -5.87 16.86 28.62
N ALA A 443 -4.71 16.34 29.03
CA ALA A 443 -3.99 16.85 30.20
C ALA A 443 -2.90 17.87 29.81
N TYR A 444 -2.27 17.70 28.65
CA TYR A 444 -1.24 18.61 28.17
C TYR A 444 -1.10 18.58 26.65
N VAL A 445 -0.82 19.74 26.06
CA VAL A 445 -0.41 19.90 24.66
C VAL A 445 0.71 20.92 24.61
N GLY A 446 1.85 20.56 24.04
CA GLY A 446 2.95 21.49 23.82
C GLY A 446 4.30 20.78 23.71
N PRO A 447 5.39 21.55 23.59
CA PRO A 447 6.74 21.01 23.56
C PRO A 447 7.06 20.15 24.79
N PRO A 448 7.80 19.03 24.66
CA PRO A 448 8.12 18.13 25.77
C PRO A 448 8.88 18.82 26.91
N ASP A 449 9.77 19.76 26.61
CA ASP A 449 10.60 20.52 27.56
C ASP A 449 9.76 21.45 28.47
N ARG A 450 8.55 21.83 28.04
CA ARG A 450 7.65 22.71 28.80
C ARG A 450 6.66 21.97 29.70
N VAL A 451 6.67 20.63 29.70
CA VAL A 451 5.72 19.84 30.50
C VAL A 451 5.86 20.12 32.00
N GLY A 452 7.08 20.33 32.50
CA GLY A 452 7.34 20.59 33.91
C GLY A 452 6.72 21.89 34.40
N ALA A 453 6.70 22.93 33.57
CA ALA A 453 6.05 24.20 33.91
C ALA A 453 4.53 24.08 33.98
N ALA A 454 3.93 23.17 33.20
CA ALA A 454 2.49 22.97 33.15
C ALA A 454 1.99 21.98 34.23
N LEU A 455 2.73 20.90 34.48
CA LEU A 455 2.28 19.78 35.33
C LEU A 455 3.10 19.62 36.62
N GLY A 456 4.07 20.50 36.88
CA GLY A 456 4.81 20.56 38.14
C GLY A 456 5.88 19.49 38.34
N SER A 457 6.10 18.61 37.36
CA SER A 457 7.19 17.62 37.36
C SER A 457 7.75 17.45 35.95
N THR A 458 9.04 17.17 35.84
CA THR A 458 9.71 16.78 34.59
C THR A 458 9.83 15.26 34.44
N ASP A 459 9.49 14.50 35.49
CA ASP A 459 9.46 13.04 35.43
C ASP A 459 8.11 12.57 34.88
N TRP A 460 8.16 11.90 33.72
CA TRP A 460 6.97 11.34 33.09
C TRP A 460 6.26 10.30 33.97
N ALA A 461 6.97 9.54 34.81
CA ALA A 461 6.33 8.58 35.69
C ALA A 461 5.40 9.28 36.70
N ASP A 462 5.88 10.36 37.33
CA ASP A 462 5.10 11.18 38.26
C ASP A 462 3.94 11.89 37.56
N ILE A 463 4.20 12.45 36.37
CA ILE A 463 3.16 13.09 35.55
C ILE A 463 2.03 12.10 35.26
N PHE A 464 2.34 10.89 34.81
CA PHE A 464 1.33 9.87 34.51
C PHE A 464 0.58 9.44 35.78
N ALA A 465 1.26 9.25 36.90
CA ALA A 465 0.63 8.92 38.16
C ALA A 465 -0.38 10.00 38.59
N ARG A 466 -0.02 11.29 38.47
CA ARG A 466 -0.91 12.42 38.77
C ARG A 466 -2.12 12.45 37.84
N VAL A 467 -1.90 12.33 36.53
CA VAL A 467 -2.97 12.38 35.52
C VAL A 467 -3.92 11.18 35.62
N VAL A 468 -3.42 10.01 36.05
CA VAL A 468 -4.26 8.84 36.32
C VAL A 468 -5.07 8.99 37.61
N ALA A 469 -4.47 9.57 38.65
CA ALA A 469 -5.12 9.76 39.94
C ALA A 469 -6.27 10.78 39.88
N ASP A 470 -6.09 11.86 39.11
CA ASP A 470 -7.12 12.89 38.93
C ASP A 470 -7.22 13.37 37.45
N PRO A 471 -7.88 12.58 36.57
CA PRO A 471 -8.04 12.93 35.17
C PRO A 471 -8.86 14.20 34.95
N ASP A 472 -9.87 14.43 35.80
CA ASP A 472 -10.78 15.58 35.73
C ASP A 472 -10.09 16.87 36.14
N GLY A 473 -9.32 16.85 37.23
CA GLY A 473 -8.50 17.97 37.66
C GLY A 473 -7.47 18.36 36.61
N ALA A 474 -6.74 17.39 36.05
CA ALA A 474 -5.76 17.65 34.99
C ALA A 474 -6.39 18.29 33.74
N PHE A 475 -7.59 17.83 33.34
CA PHE A 475 -8.34 18.41 32.23
C PHE A 475 -8.84 19.82 32.53
N ALA A 476 -9.32 20.07 33.74
CA ALA A 476 -9.75 21.40 34.17
C ALA A 476 -8.59 22.41 34.21
N GLU A 477 -7.43 22.01 34.73
CA GLU A 477 -6.19 22.81 34.70
C GLU A 477 -5.78 23.15 33.27
N TYR A 478 -5.79 22.16 32.37
CA TYR A 478 -5.52 22.37 30.95
C TYR A 478 -6.47 23.41 30.34
N ARG A 479 -7.79 23.26 30.53
CA ARG A 479 -8.78 24.21 30.00
C ARG A 479 -8.70 25.61 30.63
N ALA A 480 -8.27 25.73 31.89
CA ALA A 480 -8.08 27.03 32.51
C ALA A 480 -6.99 27.86 31.80
N THR A 481 -5.97 27.19 31.26
CA THR A 481 -4.88 27.84 30.51
C THR A 481 -5.18 28.04 29.02
N ARG A 482 -6.22 27.38 28.50
CA ARG A 482 -6.61 27.42 27.09
C ARG A 482 -8.14 27.55 26.98
N PRO A 483 -8.68 28.76 26.74
CA PRO A 483 -10.12 28.95 26.61
C PRO A 483 -10.67 28.06 25.50
N ALA A 484 -11.89 27.58 25.71
CA ALA A 484 -12.59 26.72 24.76
C ALA A 484 -12.64 27.40 23.38
N VAL A 485 -12.13 26.71 22.36
CA VAL A 485 -12.37 27.11 20.97
C VAL A 485 -13.85 26.83 20.69
N GLU A 486 -14.55 27.78 20.07
CA GLU A 486 -15.91 27.54 19.61
C GLU A 486 -15.89 26.35 18.64
N VAL A 487 -16.44 25.23 19.07
CA VAL A 487 -16.35 23.96 18.35
C VAL A 487 -17.33 24.01 17.19
N PRO A 488 -16.87 24.05 15.93
CA PRO A 488 -17.79 23.98 14.81
C PRO A 488 -18.52 22.64 14.84
N PRO A 489 -19.82 22.59 14.50
CA PRO A 489 -20.52 21.32 14.38
C PRO A 489 -19.80 20.43 13.36
N PRO A 490 -19.70 19.11 13.61
CA PRO A 490 -19.05 18.19 12.69
C PRO A 490 -19.71 18.31 11.31
N SER A 491 -18.89 18.50 10.28
CA SER A 491 -19.38 18.62 8.91
C SER A 491 -20.13 17.34 8.50
N PRO A 492 -21.23 17.47 7.72
CA PRO A 492 -21.94 16.30 7.24
C PRO A 492 -20.99 15.43 6.42
N PRO A 493 -21.16 14.11 6.51
CA PRO A 493 -20.21 13.22 5.89
C PRO A 493 -20.25 13.29 4.38
N GLY A 494 -19.08 13.52 3.79
CA GLY A 494 -18.94 13.42 2.36
C GLY A 494 -18.95 11.97 1.87
N PRO A 495 -19.03 11.79 0.54
CA PRO A 495 -18.89 10.48 -0.07
C PRO A 495 -17.52 9.91 0.27
N LEU A 496 -17.48 8.65 0.70
CA LEU A 496 -16.23 7.92 0.93
C LEU A 496 -15.37 7.79 -0.35
N GLY A 497 -15.96 8.09 -1.50
CA GLY A 497 -15.44 7.76 -2.81
C GLY A 497 -15.39 6.26 -3.05
N SER A 498 -15.30 5.86 -4.31
CA SER A 498 -14.74 4.55 -4.63
C SER A 498 -13.23 4.73 -4.85
N PRO A 499 -12.37 3.89 -4.27
CA PRO A 499 -10.96 3.86 -4.68
C PRO A 499 -10.90 3.56 -6.17
N ALA A 500 -9.89 4.12 -6.84
CA ALA A 500 -9.71 3.91 -8.26
C ALA A 500 -9.59 2.42 -8.57
N HIS A 501 -10.45 1.90 -9.43
CA HIS A 501 -10.41 0.48 -9.79
C HIS A 501 -9.42 0.27 -10.93
N THR A 502 -8.27 -0.31 -10.62
CA THR A 502 -7.46 -0.98 -11.64
C THR A 502 -8.27 -2.12 -12.26
N SER A 503 -8.02 -2.43 -13.54
CA SER A 503 -8.79 -3.46 -14.24
C SER A 503 -8.80 -4.78 -13.45
N ARG A 504 -9.97 -5.44 -13.39
CA ARG A 504 -10.15 -6.74 -12.68
C ARG A 504 -9.08 -7.77 -13.07
N ARG A 505 -8.69 -7.80 -14.34
CA ARG A 505 -7.68 -8.71 -14.90
C ARG A 505 -6.28 -8.40 -14.35
N LYS A 506 -5.88 -7.12 -14.26
CA LYS A 506 -4.60 -6.72 -13.67
C LYS A 506 -4.54 -7.11 -12.19
N GLN A 507 -5.58 -6.77 -11.42
CA GLN A 507 -5.65 -7.15 -9.99
C GLN A 507 -5.57 -8.66 -9.79
N LEU A 508 -6.34 -9.42 -10.57
CA LEU A 508 -6.31 -10.89 -10.55
C LEU A 508 -4.89 -11.41 -10.85
N SER A 509 -4.25 -10.91 -11.90
CA SER A 509 -2.88 -11.31 -12.27
C SER A 509 -1.87 -10.98 -11.16
N THR A 510 -1.97 -9.81 -10.54
CA THR A 510 -1.12 -9.40 -9.41
C THR A 510 -1.27 -10.37 -8.23
N VAL A 511 -2.50 -10.66 -7.80
CA VAL A 511 -2.75 -11.56 -6.66
C VAL A 511 -2.37 -13.00 -6.98
N VAL A 512 -2.63 -13.50 -8.19
CA VAL A 512 -2.22 -14.85 -8.63
C VAL A 512 -0.70 -14.98 -8.59
N ARG A 513 0.04 -14.02 -9.18
CA ARG A 513 1.52 -14.03 -9.15
C ARG A 513 2.05 -13.94 -7.72
N ARG A 514 1.42 -13.12 -6.86
CA ARG A 514 1.77 -13.03 -5.44
C ARG A 514 1.56 -14.36 -4.73
N GLN A 515 0.38 -14.96 -4.85
CA GLN A 515 0.04 -16.24 -4.19
C GLN A 515 0.99 -17.36 -4.62
N ALA A 516 1.28 -17.47 -5.92
CA ALA A 516 2.22 -18.47 -6.43
C ALA A 516 3.64 -18.26 -5.88
N ARG A 517 4.07 -17.00 -5.70
CA ARG A 517 5.36 -16.70 -5.07
C ARG A 517 5.36 -16.97 -3.57
N LEU A 518 4.29 -16.67 -2.85
CA LEU A 518 4.15 -16.96 -1.42
C LEU A 518 4.30 -18.46 -1.16
N ILE A 519 3.59 -19.28 -1.94
CA ILE A 519 3.71 -20.74 -1.89
C ILE A 519 5.16 -21.15 -2.18
N ARG A 520 5.78 -20.64 -3.26
CA ARG A 520 7.18 -20.99 -3.59
C ARG A 520 8.22 -20.53 -2.55
N ALA A 521 7.96 -19.44 -1.84
CA ALA A 521 8.89 -18.87 -0.88
C ALA A 521 8.95 -19.67 0.44
N ASP A 522 7.88 -20.39 0.78
CA ASP A 522 7.83 -21.25 1.96
C ASP A 522 8.30 -22.68 1.63
N ARG A 523 9.61 -22.91 1.73
CA ARG A 523 10.22 -24.22 1.41
C ARG A 523 9.68 -25.35 2.30
N GLY A 524 9.45 -25.07 3.59
CA GLY A 524 8.97 -26.09 4.52
C GLY A 524 7.55 -26.50 4.17
N TYR A 525 6.67 -25.53 3.92
CA TYR A 525 5.31 -25.79 3.48
C TYR A 525 5.26 -26.48 2.11
N LEU A 526 6.10 -26.07 1.16
CA LEU A 526 6.21 -26.75 -0.14
C LEU A 526 6.63 -28.20 -0.04
N ILE A 527 7.65 -28.52 0.77
CA ILE A 527 8.12 -29.89 0.96
C ILE A 527 6.99 -30.72 1.55
N PHE A 528 6.34 -30.21 2.60
CA PHE A 528 5.19 -30.87 3.22
C PHE A 528 4.07 -31.14 2.22
N LEU A 529 3.65 -30.12 1.46
CA LEU A 529 2.62 -30.26 0.42
C LEU A 529 3.03 -31.23 -0.69
N SER A 530 4.31 -31.23 -1.08
CA SER A 530 4.81 -32.10 -2.14
C SER A 530 4.85 -33.55 -1.69
N LEU A 531 5.16 -33.82 -0.41
CA LEU A 531 5.21 -35.17 0.16
C LEU A 531 3.81 -35.75 0.44
N LEU A 532 2.84 -34.89 0.78
CA LEU A 532 1.49 -35.30 1.17
C LEU A 532 0.80 -36.27 0.19
N PRO A 533 0.74 -36.03 -1.14
CA PRO A 533 0.10 -36.97 -2.07
C PRO A 533 0.82 -38.31 -2.16
N PHE A 534 2.13 -38.37 -1.89
CA PHE A 534 2.88 -39.64 -1.86
C PHE A 534 2.53 -40.46 -0.62
N VAL A 535 2.40 -39.81 0.53
CA VAL A 535 1.98 -40.48 1.76
C VAL A 535 0.56 -41.02 1.61
N LEU A 536 -0.37 -40.21 1.12
CA LEU A 536 -1.76 -40.62 0.94
C LEU A 536 -1.91 -41.71 -0.14
N GLY A 537 -1.20 -41.57 -1.27
CA GLY A 537 -1.18 -42.59 -2.32
C GLY A 537 -0.56 -43.91 -1.83
N GLY A 538 0.53 -43.84 -1.07
CA GLY A 538 1.16 -45.00 -0.45
C GLY A 538 0.25 -45.71 0.56
N LEU A 539 -0.49 -44.97 1.38
CA LEU A 539 -1.49 -45.54 2.29
C LEU A 539 -2.61 -46.28 1.54
N ALA A 540 -3.03 -45.76 0.39
CA ALA A 540 -4.02 -46.44 -0.46
C ALA A 540 -3.47 -47.73 -1.09
N VAL A 541 -2.18 -47.79 -1.41
CA VAL A 541 -1.51 -49.01 -1.91
C VAL A 541 -1.41 -50.09 -0.81
N LEU A 542 -1.32 -49.69 0.47
CA LEU A 542 -1.24 -50.62 1.61
C LEU A 542 -2.58 -51.28 1.98
N VAL A 543 -3.69 -50.88 1.34
CA VAL A 543 -4.98 -51.55 1.54
C VAL A 543 -4.83 -53.04 1.18
N PRO A 544 -5.22 -53.98 2.04
CA PRO A 544 -5.05 -55.40 1.78
C PRO A 544 -5.91 -55.86 0.59
N GLY A 545 -5.33 -56.71 -0.26
CA GLY A 545 -5.98 -57.31 -1.43
C GLY A 545 -5.09 -57.30 -2.68
N ASP A 546 -5.36 -58.24 -3.59
CA ASP A 546 -4.59 -58.48 -4.82
C ASP A 546 -5.37 -58.10 -6.10
N THR A 547 -6.64 -57.67 -5.96
CA THR A 547 -7.53 -57.39 -7.09
C THR A 547 -7.42 -55.94 -7.59
N GLY A 548 -7.22 -55.00 -6.67
CA GLY A 548 -7.07 -53.58 -6.95
C GLY A 548 -8.21 -53.00 -7.80
N PHE A 549 -7.87 -52.32 -8.90
CA PHE A 549 -8.83 -51.83 -9.90
C PHE A 549 -8.97 -52.77 -11.13
N GLY A 550 -8.29 -53.93 -11.10
CA GLY A 550 -8.19 -54.84 -12.23
C GLY A 550 -9.45 -55.70 -12.46
N PRO A 551 -9.54 -56.39 -13.61
CA PRO A 551 -10.68 -57.25 -13.97
C PRO A 551 -10.70 -58.61 -13.23
N SER A 552 -9.89 -58.77 -12.19
CA SER A 552 -9.65 -60.01 -11.48
C SER A 552 -10.75 -60.30 -10.47
N GLY A 553 -11.86 -60.88 -10.94
CA GLY A 553 -12.93 -61.44 -10.10
C GLY A 553 -13.72 -60.40 -9.29
N LEU A 554 -14.77 -60.87 -8.60
CA LEU A 554 -15.54 -60.05 -7.68
C LEU A 554 -14.68 -59.73 -6.45
N ASP A 555 -14.60 -58.46 -6.05
CA ASP A 555 -13.98 -58.05 -4.79
C ASP A 555 -14.86 -58.54 -3.62
N GLU A 556 -14.46 -59.65 -3.02
CA GLU A 556 -15.05 -60.21 -1.79
C GLU A 556 -14.45 -59.59 -0.51
N SER A 557 -13.28 -58.94 -0.63
CA SER A 557 -12.51 -58.38 0.49
C SER A 557 -12.91 -56.94 0.86
N GLY A 558 -13.69 -56.27 0.01
CA GLY A 558 -14.00 -54.84 0.13
C GLY A 558 -12.80 -53.94 -0.16
N GLU A 559 -11.77 -54.48 -0.82
CA GLU A 559 -10.54 -53.78 -1.20
C GLU A 559 -10.85 -52.52 -2.02
N LEU A 560 -11.71 -52.64 -3.04
CA LEU A 560 -12.05 -51.55 -3.96
C LEU A 560 -12.75 -50.40 -3.21
N THR A 561 -13.66 -50.74 -2.31
CA THR A 561 -14.35 -49.76 -1.45
C THR A 561 -13.36 -49.04 -0.54
N GLN A 562 -12.44 -49.78 0.10
CA GLN A 562 -11.43 -49.21 0.99
C GLN A 562 -10.47 -48.28 0.24
N ILE A 563 -9.99 -48.66 -0.95
CA ILE A 563 -9.15 -47.80 -1.80
C ILE A 563 -9.86 -46.49 -2.11
N LEU A 564 -11.13 -46.54 -2.54
CA LEU A 564 -11.91 -45.34 -2.84
C LEU A 564 -12.11 -44.45 -1.60
N VAL A 565 -12.39 -45.05 -0.43
CA VAL A 565 -12.51 -44.29 0.83
C VAL A 565 -11.20 -43.56 1.15
N VAL A 566 -10.05 -44.23 1.02
CA VAL A 566 -8.74 -43.61 1.26
C VAL A 566 -8.45 -42.50 0.25
N LEU A 567 -8.77 -42.68 -1.04
CA LEU A 567 -8.61 -41.66 -2.07
C LEU A 567 -9.47 -40.40 -1.78
N ILE A 568 -10.73 -40.59 -1.39
CA ILE A 568 -11.65 -39.48 -1.05
C ILE A 568 -11.23 -38.78 0.23
N LEU A 569 -10.80 -39.54 1.25
CA LEU A 569 -10.24 -38.97 2.48
C LEU A 569 -8.97 -38.16 2.19
N GLY A 570 -8.11 -38.70 1.33
CA GLY A 570 -6.89 -38.03 0.87
C GLY A 570 -7.20 -36.73 0.12
N ALA A 571 -8.17 -36.74 -0.80
CA ALA A 571 -8.66 -35.55 -1.49
C ALA A 571 -9.20 -34.50 -0.52
N ALA A 572 -10.02 -34.91 0.44
CA ALA A 572 -10.59 -34.03 1.46
C ALA A 572 -9.50 -33.39 2.33
N PHE A 573 -8.55 -34.19 2.84
CA PHE A 573 -7.47 -33.73 3.69
C PHE A 573 -6.54 -32.77 2.95
N MET A 574 -6.09 -33.16 1.76
CA MET A 574 -5.21 -32.37 0.91
C MET A 574 -5.86 -31.04 0.50
N GLY A 575 -7.09 -31.07 0.00
CA GLY A 575 -7.82 -29.88 -0.43
C GLY A 575 -8.06 -28.89 0.71
N CYS A 576 -8.55 -29.36 1.87
CA CYS A 576 -8.79 -28.48 3.02
C CYS A 576 -7.47 -27.92 3.59
N SER A 577 -6.43 -28.74 3.68
CA SER A 577 -5.13 -28.34 4.26
C SER A 577 -4.43 -27.23 3.47
N LEU A 578 -4.68 -27.13 2.16
CA LEU A 578 -4.14 -26.05 1.31
C LEU A 578 -4.64 -24.67 1.72
N THR A 579 -5.89 -24.54 2.17
CA THR A 579 -6.56 -23.23 2.28
C THR A 579 -7.08 -22.88 3.66
N ILE A 580 -7.14 -23.83 4.59
CA ILE A 580 -7.78 -23.61 5.90
C ILE A 580 -7.15 -22.48 6.72
N ARG A 581 -5.84 -22.22 6.58
CA ARG A 581 -5.11 -21.13 7.27
C ARG A 581 -5.02 -19.82 6.48
N ASP A 582 -5.36 -19.85 5.21
CA ASP A 582 -4.97 -18.80 4.26
C ASP A 582 -5.71 -17.47 4.49
N LEU A 583 -7.06 -17.48 4.53
CA LEU A 583 -7.83 -16.24 4.68
C LEU A 583 -7.76 -15.64 6.10
N VAL A 584 -7.66 -16.48 7.13
CA VAL A 584 -7.52 -16.01 8.51
C VAL A 584 -6.12 -15.44 8.76
N GLY A 585 -5.07 -16.05 8.20
CA GLY A 585 -3.69 -15.58 8.34
C GLY A 585 -3.43 -14.25 7.62
N GLU A 586 -4.08 -14.01 6.49
CA GLU A 586 -3.87 -12.79 5.68
C GLU A 586 -4.91 -11.68 5.93
N ARG A 587 -5.80 -11.84 6.92
CA ARG A 587 -6.95 -10.96 7.12
C ARG A 587 -6.58 -9.47 7.18
N MET A 588 -5.56 -9.12 7.97
CA MET A 588 -5.13 -7.73 8.15
C MET A 588 -4.58 -7.15 6.84
N ILE A 589 -3.81 -7.96 6.08
CA ILE A 589 -3.27 -7.57 4.79
C ILE A 589 -4.42 -7.32 3.80
N TYR A 590 -5.35 -8.27 3.69
CA TYR A 590 -6.53 -8.15 2.81
C TYR A 590 -7.36 -6.90 3.12
N GLN A 591 -7.59 -6.57 4.41
CA GLN A 591 -8.35 -5.38 4.79
C GLN A 591 -7.67 -4.09 4.32
N ARG A 592 -6.33 -4.00 4.45
CA ARG A 592 -5.56 -2.83 3.97
C ARG A 592 -5.56 -2.73 2.45
N GLU A 593 -5.33 -3.84 1.75
CA GLU A 593 -5.37 -3.85 0.28
C GLU A 593 -6.75 -3.52 -0.27
N ARG A 594 -7.82 -3.96 0.43
CA ARG A 594 -9.20 -3.61 0.09
C ARG A 594 -9.48 -2.12 0.29
N ALA A 595 -8.96 -1.51 1.36
CA ALA A 595 -9.05 -0.06 1.57
C ALA A 595 -8.36 0.71 0.43
N ALA A 596 -7.28 0.16 -0.12
CA ALA A 596 -6.59 0.67 -1.29
C ALA A 596 -7.26 0.33 -2.65
N GLY A 597 -8.39 -0.39 -2.67
CA GLY A 597 -9.17 -0.65 -3.90
C GLY A 597 -9.09 -2.06 -4.48
N LEU A 598 -8.49 -3.02 -3.77
CA LEU A 598 -8.54 -4.43 -4.15
C LEU A 598 -9.98 -4.96 -4.14
N LEU A 599 -10.40 -5.55 -5.27
CA LEU A 599 -11.72 -6.14 -5.42
C LEU A 599 -11.80 -7.50 -4.70
N PRO A 600 -12.81 -7.72 -3.83
CA PRO A 600 -12.99 -9.01 -3.14
C PRO A 600 -13.13 -10.20 -4.09
N SER A 601 -13.73 -9.99 -5.27
CA SER A 601 -13.87 -11.02 -6.30
C SER A 601 -12.53 -11.38 -6.94
N ALA A 602 -11.69 -10.38 -7.28
CA ALA A 602 -10.38 -10.63 -7.86
C ALA A 602 -9.49 -11.41 -6.88
N TYR A 603 -9.53 -11.06 -5.60
CA TYR A 603 -8.83 -11.75 -4.53
C TYR A 603 -9.28 -13.20 -4.35
N LEU A 604 -10.58 -13.44 -4.23
CA LEU A 604 -11.11 -14.80 -4.05
C LEU A 604 -10.87 -15.68 -5.27
N THR A 605 -11.11 -15.17 -6.48
CA THR A 605 -10.86 -15.92 -7.72
C THR A 605 -9.37 -16.25 -7.87
N ALA A 606 -8.46 -15.33 -7.54
CA ALA A 606 -7.02 -15.61 -7.56
C ALA A 606 -6.66 -16.80 -6.69
N LYS A 607 -7.19 -16.84 -5.46
CA LYS A 607 -6.94 -17.91 -4.50
C LYS A 607 -7.53 -19.24 -4.98
N ILE A 608 -8.78 -19.25 -5.43
CA ILE A 608 -9.42 -20.45 -5.99
C ILE A 608 -8.56 -21.02 -7.13
N VAL A 609 -8.16 -20.19 -8.10
CA VAL A 609 -7.37 -20.64 -9.26
C VAL A 609 -6.03 -21.25 -8.82
N VAL A 610 -5.29 -20.56 -7.94
CA VAL A 610 -3.95 -21.02 -7.53
C VAL A 610 -4.03 -22.29 -6.68
N PHE A 611 -4.96 -22.36 -5.73
CA PHE A 611 -5.08 -23.53 -4.87
C PHE A 611 -5.72 -24.73 -5.58
N CYS A 612 -6.69 -24.53 -6.48
CA CYS A 612 -7.22 -25.60 -7.31
C CYS A 612 -6.14 -26.16 -8.25
N ALA A 613 -5.29 -25.32 -8.85
CA ALA A 613 -4.17 -25.79 -9.66
C ALA A 613 -3.20 -26.68 -8.87
N ALA A 614 -2.85 -26.28 -7.64
CA ALA A 614 -2.02 -27.09 -6.75
C ALA A 614 -2.71 -28.40 -6.35
N ALA A 615 -3.99 -28.35 -5.99
CA ALA A 615 -4.81 -29.50 -5.64
C ALA A 615 -4.91 -30.52 -6.77
N ILE A 616 -5.11 -30.06 -8.02
CA ILE A 616 -5.16 -30.93 -9.20
C ILE A 616 -3.84 -31.67 -9.34
N VAL A 617 -2.69 -30.98 -9.29
CA VAL A 617 -1.37 -31.63 -9.40
C VAL A 617 -1.18 -32.69 -8.30
N GLN A 618 -1.51 -32.36 -7.05
CA GLN A 618 -1.37 -33.32 -5.95
C GLN A 618 -2.33 -34.52 -6.08
N SER A 619 -3.57 -34.30 -6.50
CA SER A 619 -4.55 -35.37 -6.72
C SER A 619 -4.13 -36.33 -7.83
N VAL A 620 -3.58 -35.80 -8.93
CA VAL A 620 -3.03 -36.60 -10.03
C VAL A 620 -1.88 -37.48 -9.51
N ILE A 621 -0.93 -36.90 -8.76
CA ILE A 621 0.19 -37.66 -8.19
C ILE A 621 -0.32 -38.81 -7.29
N MET A 622 -1.26 -38.50 -6.39
CA MET A 622 -1.84 -39.50 -5.49
C MET A 622 -2.48 -40.65 -6.25
N VAL A 623 -3.34 -40.36 -7.25
CA VAL A 623 -4.04 -41.38 -8.04
C VAL A 623 -3.05 -42.20 -8.89
N LEU A 624 -2.04 -41.57 -9.49
CA LEU A 624 -1.02 -42.29 -10.27
C LEU A 624 -0.23 -43.29 -9.41
N ILE A 625 0.07 -42.96 -8.15
CA ILE A 625 0.74 -43.89 -7.23
C ILE A 625 -0.16 -45.11 -6.96
N VAL A 626 -1.46 -44.89 -6.77
CA VAL A 626 -2.40 -45.99 -6.60
C VAL A 626 -2.49 -46.84 -7.86
N PHE A 627 -2.48 -46.25 -9.05
CA PHE A 627 -2.46 -47.04 -10.29
C PHE A 627 -1.23 -47.93 -10.45
N VAL A 628 -0.07 -47.46 -10.01
CA VAL A 628 1.16 -48.27 -10.02
C VAL A 628 1.05 -49.47 -9.06
N GLY A 629 0.43 -49.29 -7.89
CA GLY A 629 0.33 -50.35 -6.87
C GLY A 629 -0.88 -51.28 -7.00
N LYS A 630 -2.00 -50.80 -7.55
CA LYS A 630 -3.31 -51.47 -7.57
C LYS A 630 -3.89 -51.64 -8.98
N GLY A 631 -3.13 -51.29 -10.01
CA GLY A 631 -3.57 -51.42 -11.40
C GLY A 631 -4.49 -50.30 -11.88
N PHE A 632 -5.00 -50.43 -13.10
CA PHE A 632 -5.78 -49.39 -13.76
C PHE A 632 -7.25 -49.79 -13.84
N PRO A 633 -8.19 -48.87 -13.57
CA PRO A 633 -9.61 -49.14 -13.77
C PRO A 633 -9.94 -49.32 -15.25
N GLY A 634 -11.00 -50.09 -15.52
CA GLY A 634 -11.47 -50.42 -16.87
C GLY A 634 -12.13 -49.26 -17.62
N ARG A 635 -13.27 -49.54 -18.26
CA ARG A 635 -14.06 -48.49 -18.91
C ARG A 635 -14.72 -47.61 -17.86
N GLY A 636 -14.70 -46.29 -18.08
CA GLY A 636 -15.41 -45.33 -17.24
C GLY A 636 -16.88 -45.18 -17.67
N SER A 637 -17.65 -44.46 -16.84
CA SER A 637 -19.09 -44.24 -17.04
C SER A 637 -19.40 -43.31 -18.21
N VAL A 638 -18.54 -42.33 -18.47
CA VAL A 638 -18.64 -41.36 -19.57
C VAL A 638 -17.43 -41.45 -20.48
N ILE A 639 -16.23 -41.49 -19.90
CA ILE A 639 -14.97 -41.46 -20.63
C ILE A 639 -14.54 -42.90 -20.91
N PRO A 640 -14.11 -43.24 -22.14
CA PRO A 640 -13.68 -44.59 -22.46
C PRO A 640 -12.55 -45.14 -21.57
N SER A 641 -11.78 -44.26 -20.93
CA SER A 641 -10.75 -44.59 -19.95
C SER A 641 -11.24 -44.24 -18.55
N GLY A 642 -11.54 -45.25 -17.74
CA GLY A 642 -11.88 -45.06 -16.33
C GLY A 642 -10.72 -44.48 -15.52
N SER A 643 -9.47 -44.60 -16.00
CA SER A 643 -8.31 -44.01 -15.34
C SER A 643 -8.33 -42.48 -15.41
N VAL A 644 -8.68 -41.94 -16.58
CA VAL A 644 -8.83 -40.48 -16.77
C VAL A 644 -10.05 -39.98 -16.00
N GLU A 645 -11.16 -40.72 -16.04
CA GLU A 645 -12.38 -40.34 -15.32
C GLU A 645 -12.17 -40.32 -13.80
N LEU A 646 -11.48 -41.32 -13.24
CA LEU A 646 -11.15 -41.34 -11.82
C LEU A 646 -10.20 -40.20 -11.42
N ILE A 647 -9.23 -39.85 -12.27
CA ILE A 647 -8.39 -38.66 -12.03
C ILE A 647 -9.26 -37.40 -11.96
N VAL A 648 -10.24 -37.25 -12.86
CA VAL A 648 -11.18 -36.12 -12.84
C VAL A 648 -12.03 -36.14 -11.57
N ASP A 649 -12.55 -37.29 -11.16
CA ASP A 649 -13.37 -37.44 -9.95
C ASP A 649 -12.64 -36.95 -8.71
N ILE A 650 -11.42 -37.45 -8.51
CA ILE A 650 -10.59 -37.08 -7.36
C ILE A 650 -10.15 -35.61 -7.46
N ALA A 651 -9.80 -35.11 -8.66
CA ALA A 651 -9.38 -33.73 -8.84
C ALA A 651 -10.51 -32.71 -8.55
N VAL A 652 -11.72 -32.96 -9.06
CA VAL A 652 -12.90 -32.10 -8.81
C VAL A 652 -13.28 -32.16 -7.34
N THR A 653 -13.25 -33.34 -6.72
CA THR A 653 -13.49 -33.51 -5.28
C THR A 653 -12.47 -32.71 -4.46
N THR A 654 -11.18 -32.85 -4.75
CA THR A 654 -10.11 -32.12 -4.06
C THR A 654 -10.29 -30.60 -4.22
N CYS A 655 -10.66 -30.12 -5.41
CA CYS A 655 -10.99 -28.71 -5.65
C CYS A 655 -12.20 -28.25 -4.83
N SER A 656 -13.26 -29.04 -4.74
CA SER A 656 -14.41 -28.70 -3.88
C SER A 656 -13.99 -28.58 -2.42
N CYS A 657 -13.12 -29.48 -1.93
CA CYS A 657 -12.55 -29.42 -0.59
C CYS A 657 -11.61 -28.20 -0.37
N VAL A 658 -10.93 -27.71 -1.40
CA VAL A 658 -10.21 -26.41 -1.35
C VAL A 658 -11.17 -25.27 -1.00
N LEU A 659 -12.39 -25.27 -1.57
CA LEU A 659 -13.41 -24.26 -1.26
C LEU A 659 -14.03 -24.44 0.14
N VAL A 660 -14.17 -25.69 0.61
CA VAL A 660 -14.54 -25.96 2.02
C VAL A 660 -13.51 -25.32 2.96
N GLY A 661 -12.22 -25.53 2.70
CA GLY A 661 -11.14 -24.92 3.49
C GLY A 661 -11.18 -23.39 3.47
N LEU A 662 -11.40 -22.76 2.31
CA LEU A 662 -11.56 -21.31 2.21
C LEU A 662 -12.78 -20.79 2.99
N ALA A 663 -13.92 -21.47 2.88
CA ALA A 663 -15.13 -21.09 3.59
C ALA A 663 -14.92 -21.14 5.11
N LEU A 664 -14.30 -22.22 5.62
CA LEU A 664 -13.96 -22.36 7.04
C LEU A 664 -12.93 -21.31 7.49
N SER A 665 -11.90 -21.05 6.68
CA SER A 665 -10.90 -20.00 6.96
C SER A 665 -11.54 -18.61 7.05
N SER A 666 -12.58 -18.33 6.26
CA SER A 666 -13.32 -17.06 6.33
C SER A 666 -14.11 -16.88 7.63
N VAL A 667 -14.53 -18.00 8.25
CA VAL A 667 -15.31 -18.04 9.50
C VAL A 667 -14.41 -17.99 10.73
N ALA A 668 -13.28 -18.70 10.70
CA ALA A 668 -12.32 -18.79 11.80
C ALA A 668 -11.92 -17.40 12.32
N ARG A 669 -11.86 -17.20 13.64
CA ARG A 669 -11.49 -15.90 14.21
C ARG A 669 -9.98 -15.76 14.37
N SER A 670 -9.28 -16.85 14.70
CA SER A 670 -7.83 -16.92 14.90
C SER A 670 -7.22 -18.14 14.18
N ASN A 671 -5.89 -18.12 14.01
CA ASN A 671 -5.14 -19.26 13.46
C ASN A 671 -5.20 -20.50 14.38
N GLU A 672 -5.43 -20.33 15.68
CA GLU A 672 -5.52 -21.42 16.65
C GLU A 672 -6.78 -22.27 16.44
N GLN A 673 -7.89 -21.64 16.04
CA GLN A 673 -9.17 -22.32 15.79
C GLN A 673 -9.14 -23.21 14.54
N VAL A 674 -8.18 -22.98 13.65
CA VAL A 674 -8.14 -23.62 12.33
C VAL A 674 -7.88 -25.13 12.40
N MET A 675 -6.94 -25.58 13.23
CA MET A 675 -6.57 -27.01 13.26
C MET A 675 -7.70 -27.89 13.79
N PRO A 676 -8.38 -27.55 14.92
CA PRO A 676 -9.55 -28.29 15.36
C PRO A 676 -10.67 -28.33 14.30
N MET A 677 -10.91 -27.21 13.61
CA MET A 677 -11.90 -27.16 12.53
C MET A 677 -11.54 -28.09 11.37
N LEU A 678 -10.26 -28.16 10.99
CA LEU A 678 -9.78 -29.10 9.97
C LEU A 678 -10.09 -30.54 10.39
N VAL A 679 -9.67 -30.95 11.60
CA VAL A 679 -9.87 -32.33 12.09
C VAL A 679 -11.34 -32.72 12.07
N VAL A 680 -12.22 -31.89 12.63
CA VAL A 680 -13.67 -32.15 12.64
C VAL A 680 -14.22 -32.26 11.22
N THR A 681 -13.80 -31.36 10.32
CA THR A 681 -14.27 -31.37 8.92
C THR A 681 -13.85 -32.65 8.19
N ILE A 682 -12.65 -33.15 8.45
CA ILE A 682 -12.16 -34.39 7.85
C ILE A 682 -12.88 -35.61 8.43
N MET A 683 -13.11 -35.65 9.74
CA MET A 683 -13.90 -36.71 10.37
C MET A 683 -15.34 -36.76 9.84
N VAL A 684 -15.99 -35.60 9.68
CA VAL A 684 -17.35 -35.53 9.13
C VAL A 684 -17.35 -35.95 7.66
N GLN A 685 -16.39 -35.50 6.85
CA GLN A 685 -16.29 -35.92 5.45
C GLN A 685 -16.05 -37.43 5.30
N LEU A 686 -15.27 -38.04 6.20
CA LEU A 686 -15.08 -39.49 6.24
C LEU A 686 -16.39 -40.23 6.52
N VAL A 687 -17.14 -39.78 7.53
CA VAL A 687 -18.43 -40.39 7.88
C VAL A 687 -19.46 -40.19 6.77
N MET A 688 -19.51 -39.01 6.15
CA MET A 688 -20.54 -38.62 5.18
C MET A 688 -20.26 -39.08 3.75
N CYS A 689 -19.10 -39.70 3.45
CA CYS A 689 -18.80 -40.16 2.09
C CYS A 689 -19.67 -41.35 1.63
N GLY A 690 -20.18 -42.15 2.56
CA GLY A 690 -21.03 -43.31 2.30
C GLY A 690 -20.28 -44.64 2.07
N GLY A 691 -18.95 -44.61 1.98
CA GLY A 691 -18.14 -45.83 1.79
C GLY A 691 -17.79 -46.59 3.06
N LEU A 692 -17.75 -45.92 4.23
CA LEU A 692 -17.38 -46.55 5.52
C LEU A 692 -18.60 -46.90 6.39
N ILE A 693 -19.64 -46.07 6.32
CA ILE A 693 -20.91 -46.26 7.03
C ILE A 693 -22.01 -46.21 5.98
N THR A 694 -22.94 -47.15 6.01
CA THR A 694 -24.09 -47.15 5.11
C THR A 694 -25.03 -46.00 5.46
N ILE A 695 -25.18 -45.07 4.52
CA ILE A 695 -26.03 -43.88 4.66
C ILE A 695 -27.37 -44.09 3.96
N THR A 696 -27.39 -44.89 2.90
CA THR A 696 -28.56 -45.19 2.06
C THR A 696 -29.72 -45.73 2.88
N GLY A 697 -30.94 -45.23 2.62
CA GLY A 697 -32.15 -45.68 3.32
C GLY A 697 -32.40 -44.98 4.66
N ARG A 698 -31.52 -44.06 5.09
CA ARG A 698 -31.70 -43.23 6.29
C ARG A 698 -32.02 -41.79 5.87
N ALA A 699 -33.30 -41.46 5.72
CA ALA A 699 -33.76 -40.21 5.11
C ALA A 699 -33.05 -38.93 5.61
N VAL A 700 -32.87 -38.77 6.94
CA VAL A 700 -32.20 -37.59 7.51
C VAL A 700 -30.70 -37.59 7.23
N LEU A 701 -30.03 -38.73 7.46
CA LEU A 701 -28.58 -38.84 7.30
C LEU A 701 -28.17 -38.70 5.83
N GLU A 702 -28.99 -39.25 4.92
CA GLU A 702 -28.80 -39.16 3.48
C GLU A 702 -28.87 -37.73 2.98
N GLN A 703 -29.90 -36.98 3.37
CA GLN A 703 -30.05 -35.57 2.99
C GLN A 703 -28.92 -34.69 3.55
N VAL A 704 -28.48 -34.95 4.79
CA VAL A 704 -27.35 -34.23 5.39
C VAL A 704 -26.05 -34.53 4.64
N SER A 705 -25.85 -35.77 4.19
CA SER A 705 -24.65 -36.16 3.45
C SER A 705 -24.47 -35.38 2.13
N TRP A 706 -25.56 -34.92 1.51
CA TRP A 706 -25.52 -34.16 0.25
C TRP A 706 -24.82 -32.81 0.36
N LEU A 707 -24.59 -32.29 1.57
CA LEU A 707 -23.86 -31.05 1.80
C LEU A 707 -22.34 -31.22 1.70
N PHE A 708 -21.83 -32.46 1.72
CA PHE A 708 -20.41 -32.75 1.82
C PHE A 708 -19.84 -33.18 0.46
N PRO A 709 -18.74 -32.56 0.00
CA PRO A 709 -18.10 -32.95 -1.27
C PRO A 709 -17.68 -34.42 -1.31
N SER A 710 -17.25 -34.99 -0.17
CA SER A 710 -16.84 -36.39 -0.09
C SER A 710 -17.94 -37.39 -0.50
N ARG A 711 -19.22 -37.05 -0.27
CA ARG A 711 -20.37 -37.88 -0.67
C ARG A 711 -20.48 -38.02 -2.18
N TRP A 712 -20.45 -36.89 -2.88
CA TRP A 712 -20.59 -36.83 -4.33
C TRP A 712 -19.30 -37.27 -5.04
N GLY A 713 -18.14 -36.96 -4.46
CA GLY A 713 -16.85 -37.44 -4.92
C GLY A 713 -16.73 -38.96 -4.86
N PHE A 714 -17.12 -39.55 -3.72
CA PHE A 714 -17.14 -41.01 -3.59
C PHE A 714 -18.12 -41.65 -4.58
N ALA A 715 -19.32 -41.07 -4.73
CA ALA A 715 -20.30 -41.57 -5.69
C ALA A 715 -19.83 -41.49 -7.16
N ALA A 716 -19.14 -40.41 -7.56
CA ALA A 716 -18.54 -40.28 -8.89
C ALA A 716 -17.47 -41.36 -9.11
N ALA A 717 -16.53 -41.51 -8.18
CA ALA A 717 -15.48 -42.51 -8.25
C ALA A 717 -16.03 -43.96 -8.25
N ALA A 718 -17.06 -44.23 -7.43
CA ALA A 718 -17.74 -45.52 -7.36
C ALA A 718 -18.49 -45.84 -8.67
N SER A 719 -19.12 -44.84 -9.29
CA SER A 719 -19.69 -44.97 -10.63
C SER A 719 -18.60 -45.33 -11.64
N THR A 720 -17.48 -44.59 -11.65
CA THR A 720 -16.37 -44.79 -12.60
C THR A 720 -15.77 -46.19 -12.58
N VAL A 721 -15.60 -46.79 -11.40
CA VAL A 721 -15.01 -48.14 -11.25
C VAL A 721 -16.04 -49.27 -11.24
N ASP A 722 -17.31 -48.96 -11.51
CA ASP A 722 -18.46 -49.86 -11.42
C ASP A 722 -18.49 -50.67 -10.11
N LEU A 723 -18.43 -49.94 -8.99
CA LEU A 723 -18.32 -50.52 -7.65
C LEU A 723 -19.45 -51.51 -7.35
N ARG A 724 -20.66 -51.27 -7.87
CA ARG A 724 -21.84 -52.11 -7.65
C ARG A 724 -21.71 -53.50 -8.27
N THR A 725 -21.06 -53.62 -9.41
CA THR A 725 -20.86 -54.93 -10.05
C THR A 725 -19.59 -55.60 -9.56
N ASN A 726 -18.56 -54.79 -9.25
CA ASN A 726 -17.23 -55.29 -8.98
C ASN A 726 -16.97 -55.59 -7.50
N ALA A 727 -17.75 -55.04 -6.56
CA ALA A 727 -17.63 -55.32 -5.13
C ALA A 727 -18.87 -56.03 -4.57
N THR A 728 -18.66 -57.20 -3.96
CA THR A 728 -19.73 -57.96 -3.30
C THR A 728 -19.84 -57.57 -1.83
N GLY A 729 -21.06 -57.61 -1.26
CA GLY A 729 -21.29 -57.29 0.15
C GLY A 729 -21.40 -55.79 0.49
N THR A 730 -21.41 -54.89 -0.51
CA THR A 730 -21.72 -53.48 -0.29
C THR A 730 -23.22 -53.22 -0.47
N GLU A 731 -23.83 -52.46 0.46
CA GLU A 731 -25.23 -52.04 0.28
C GLU A 731 -25.31 -51.06 -0.90
N PRO A 732 -26.10 -51.37 -1.95
CA PRO A 732 -25.91 -50.73 -3.23
C PRO A 732 -26.63 -49.38 -3.30
N ASP A 733 -25.89 -48.29 -3.22
CA ASP A 733 -26.42 -46.91 -3.34
C ASP A 733 -26.88 -46.60 -4.77
N THR A 734 -27.91 -45.79 -4.90
CA THR A 734 -28.42 -45.33 -6.21
C THR A 734 -27.44 -44.42 -6.93
N LEU A 735 -26.64 -43.63 -6.19
CA LEU A 735 -25.67 -42.69 -6.77
C LEU A 735 -24.45 -43.38 -7.39
N TRP A 736 -24.23 -44.67 -7.12
CA TRP A 736 -23.07 -45.44 -7.59
C TRP A 736 -23.31 -46.13 -8.94
N GLN A 737 -24.43 -45.86 -9.62
CA GLN A 737 -24.74 -46.47 -10.91
C GLN A 737 -23.68 -46.13 -11.96
N HIS A 738 -23.12 -47.15 -12.61
CA HIS A 738 -22.18 -47.01 -13.73
C HIS A 738 -22.92 -46.57 -15.00
N ALA A 739 -23.29 -45.30 -15.04
CA ALA A 739 -23.98 -44.68 -16.17
C ALA A 739 -23.64 -43.19 -16.26
N ALA A 740 -23.54 -42.70 -17.49
CA ALA A 740 -23.18 -41.31 -17.78
C ALA A 740 -24.06 -40.28 -17.06
N SER A 741 -25.36 -40.52 -16.93
CA SER A 741 -26.30 -39.60 -16.27
C SER A 741 -26.01 -39.43 -14.78
N TRP A 742 -25.66 -40.51 -14.08
CA TRP A 742 -25.38 -40.48 -12.64
C TRP A 742 -24.01 -39.87 -12.36
N TRP A 743 -23.00 -40.20 -13.17
CA TRP A 743 -21.70 -39.57 -13.07
C TRP A 743 -21.79 -38.04 -13.30
N LEU A 744 -22.48 -37.61 -14.37
CA LEU A 744 -22.69 -36.18 -14.65
C LEU A 744 -23.45 -35.47 -13.52
N LEU A 745 -24.44 -36.12 -12.90
CA LEU A 745 -25.14 -35.59 -11.74
C LEU A 745 -24.18 -35.38 -10.55
N ASN A 746 -23.33 -36.36 -10.27
CA ASN A 746 -22.37 -36.29 -9.16
C ASN A 746 -21.37 -35.14 -9.36
N ILE A 747 -20.81 -35.00 -10.56
CA ILE A 747 -19.90 -33.90 -10.90
C ILE A 747 -20.63 -32.54 -10.87
N ALA A 748 -21.84 -32.46 -11.42
CA ALA A 748 -22.63 -31.22 -11.41
C ALA A 748 -22.92 -30.76 -9.98
N MET A 749 -23.21 -31.68 -9.07
CA MET A 749 -23.46 -31.36 -7.66
C MET A 749 -22.19 -30.92 -6.93
N LEU A 750 -21.03 -31.52 -7.22
CA LEU A 750 -19.73 -31.03 -6.71
C LEU A 750 -19.44 -29.59 -7.15
N VAL A 751 -19.73 -29.28 -8.42
CA VAL A 751 -19.59 -27.92 -8.95
C VAL A 751 -20.58 -26.97 -8.29
N LEU A 752 -21.84 -27.39 -8.09
CA LEU A 752 -22.85 -26.58 -7.39
C LEU A 752 -22.42 -26.25 -5.95
N ILE A 753 -21.98 -27.26 -5.18
CA ILE A 753 -21.47 -27.08 -3.81
C ILE A 753 -20.29 -26.11 -3.83
N SER A 754 -19.36 -26.27 -4.78
CA SER A 754 -18.22 -25.35 -4.96
C SER A 754 -18.68 -23.91 -5.21
N CYS A 755 -19.64 -23.69 -6.12
CA CYS A 755 -20.21 -22.37 -6.38
C CYS A 755 -20.87 -21.76 -5.14
N VAL A 756 -21.65 -22.54 -4.39
CA VAL A 756 -22.28 -22.09 -3.14
C VAL A 756 -21.22 -21.71 -2.11
N LEU A 757 -20.19 -22.52 -1.90
CA LEU A 757 -19.08 -22.22 -0.99
C LEU A 757 -18.30 -20.97 -1.40
N ALA A 758 -18.09 -20.76 -2.71
CA ALA A 758 -17.47 -19.54 -3.23
C ALA A 758 -18.33 -18.31 -2.94
N VAL A 759 -19.65 -18.39 -3.12
CA VAL A 759 -20.59 -17.30 -2.82
C VAL A 759 -20.64 -17.01 -1.32
N VAL A 760 -20.68 -18.04 -0.47
CA VAL A 760 -20.63 -17.88 0.99
C VAL A 760 -19.34 -17.18 1.41
N THR A 761 -18.19 -17.64 0.90
CA THR A 761 -16.88 -17.03 1.17
C THR A 761 -16.83 -15.58 0.69
N TYR A 762 -17.31 -15.31 -0.53
CA TYR A 762 -17.41 -13.96 -1.09
C TYR A 762 -18.28 -13.04 -0.23
N SER A 763 -19.45 -13.53 0.22
CA SER A 763 -20.37 -12.75 1.06
C SER A 763 -19.70 -12.32 2.36
N ARG A 764 -18.94 -13.22 3.01
CA ARG A 764 -18.19 -12.93 4.24
C ARG A 764 -17.07 -11.92 4.00
N LEU A 765 -16.35 -12.04 2.89
CA LEU A 765 -15.31 -11.08 2.49
C LEU A 765 -15.91 -9.70 2.17
N ARG A 766 -17.12 -9.63 1.61
CA ARG A 766 -17.81 -8.37 1.29
C ARG A 766 -18.40 -7.70 2.54
N LEU A 767 -19.11 -8.47 3.38
CA LEU A 767 -19.87 -7.99 4.54
C LEU A 767 -18.98 -7.44 5.66
N ARG A 768 -17.70 -7.85 5.72
CA ARG A 768 -16.69 -7.21 6.58
C ARG A 768 -16.11 -5.93 5.96
N ARG A 769 -16.96 -5.03 5.46
CA ARG A 769 -16.66 -3.62 5.75
C ARG A 769 -16.70 -3.54 7.27
N PRO A 770 -15.78 -2.85 7.95
CA PRO A 770 -15.99 -2.60 9.36
C PRO A 770 -17.41 -2.03 9.46
N ARG A 771 -18.32 -2.77 10.12
CA ARG A 771 -19.43 -2.10 10.79
C ARG A 771 -18.68 -1.08 11.61
N ARG A 772 -18.80 0.20 11.21
CA ARG A 772 -18.46 1.33 12.06
C ARG A 772 -19.06 0.97 13.40
N ARG A 773 -18.18 0.60 14.32
CA ARG A 773 -18.49 0.43 15.72
C ARG A 773 -18.23 1.78 16.34
#